data_AF-A0AAV8AEF6-F1
#
_entry.id   AF-A0AAV8AEF6-F1
#
_cell.length_a   1.000
_cell.length_b   1.000
_cell.length_c   1.000
_cell.angle_alpha   90.00
_cell.angle_beta   90.00
_cell.angle_gamma   90.00
#
_symmetry.space_group_name_H-M   'P 1'
#
loop_
_entity.id
_entity.type
_entity.pdbx_description
1 polymer ?
#
loop_
_entity_poly.entity_id
_entity_poly.type
_entity_poly.pdbx_seq_one_letter_code
_entity_poly.pdbx_strand_id
1 'polypeptide(L)'
;MTNPQTNKKAIKIKENFYYVGAVDPKRKIFDIIMHLDHGTTYNSYLIKGKKKNCLIELVRDTKDSFGQLMSRLNSVLTEKETIDYLVFHHTEPDHVLVKYFKLFIQRFPNITILASSVGIENLKRIINHDVKFLEVNSNFVLRLGGYSLRFQISPFLHWPDTIFSYCTELKTLFCCDAFGSHLGDTEIFTDLITDENKMKDLRQSQIDYFNFIMRPFKSYVQKFLKKIANLDKEIICCSHGPIIRGDHIQTSIKCYTELSKITARENKVLIVYGTSHGFTEEMVKEIKIGIESVNEGAVKTVIMDIFNPKNTVSRILQELESCKGLLLGSPTILGDVVPHVSQIAIHLNPWLHGNKIVGGAFGSFGWSGEATENLTFRMIQCRMKVVRPLRVQFRSTKEDITRCRKWGSKFSKIILGVKQIDEEFEFKIRKLKLKLSKYLRSDEMEISKVSNKRLSKFNKSQYDNKNSFKEDGKLKLWKCLICGEIIKSVLPPDYYCPACGAGPEVFVCIGFANPEYNKKSKEKLEEEGLGLKINNNISSNDDDDNDDNDKIIQKNIVLTSSHESFNVVMDDDDEPNVYTGHIVIVGASGAGVSAVKAIRSNNSQAKITLISGENAMPYYRPTLTSVLSNYSKSEEKEFFLLNKEYLVKNEITFYKNSVVTEIKRKKKMVKILRRTKKLKNTSNQEQYLIKGNSLKLNYDRLILAVGSNQKIPKEKASRIKTIFGKKKKKKVDQILNEGISSKLNVFGLRTLDDVTEINSYIKINSSKSAIILGCGPLGIETAESLSKLGVEKIYMIETHQIIASHRLDEMGSSIVEKILVKNKMKLFLGYEMIKILDKGDLLNANNGEGESNSQVPIIEEGEKSKIFSNKKKSDLTPGLAIQSIHLTEEEIYYIYADLIIFASGVYSEITLAKKCKLSCGRGILVNEQMRSISDENIFACGDCIEYKGYLDKSWRHSVVTGEIAGLASIGVFKKKDKYVRSVPPYSIFAFGYNIFCVGNIHDKKLESINVKSSNGQEYLRLFFEIENGIDLKLVGSIYVGKSASTIVDLQKYIAARASYKSAVKRLVNHNQISRIKKENFSSTRSSDNFKKLKNDPLTIIPNLHSLINLKDGLELFRKFLVQEFSEENLDFWLEIDNYKKMKNGHPNQIDVAKHIYDDFISYGSPQEININHKNRVKITDLIRDKKIYNDMFDDAQKEIDSLLVRDSFPRFIKSDFAYSLIIMKKLLDREISEVQLSEY
;
A
#
# COMPACT_ATOMS: atom_id res chain seq x y z
N MET A 1 44.33 4.95 -22.62
CA MET A 1 43.67 5.23 -23.92
C MET A 1 43.45 6.73 -24.06
N THR A 2 44.47 7.47 -24.47
CA THR A 2 44.43 8.92 -24.71
C THR A 2 44.39 9.18 -26.20
N ASN A 3 43.26 9.66 -26.74
CA ASN A 3 43.21 10.17 -28.11
C ASN A 3 43.54 11.68 -28.07
N PRO A 4 44.61 12.18 -28.73
CA PRO A 4 45.10 13.55 -28.55
C PRO A 4 44.09 14.67 -28.83
N GLN A 5 43.01 14.40 -29.58
CA GLN A 5 42.00 15.40 -29.98
C GLN A 5 41.07 15.90 -28.84
N THR A 6 41.20 15.39 -27.60
CA THR A 6 40.27 15.70 -26.49
C THR A 6 40.87 16.49 -25.33
N ASN A 7 42.08 17.06 -25.50
CA ASN A 7 42.79 17.77 -24.43
C ASN A 7 42.21 19.18 -24.17
N LYS A 8 41.09 19.26 -23.43
CA LYS A 8 40.35 20.49 -23.12
C LYS A 8 40.55 20.88 -21.65
N LYS A 9 41.04 22.09 -21.40
CA LYS A 9 41.16 22.65 -20.04
C LYS A 9 39.80 23.09 -19.50
N ALA A 10 39.61 23.02 -18.19
CA ALA A 10 38.43 23.53 -17.50
C ALA A 10 38.35 25.06 -17.65
N ILE A 11 37.14 25.60 -17.70
CA ILE A 11 36.92 27.05 -17.84
C ILE A 11 36.59 27.61 -16.46
N LYS A 12 37.38 28.57 -15.98
CA LYS A 12 37.19 29.21 -14.67
C LYS A 12 35.97 30.14 -14.73
N ILE A 13 35.00 29.92 -13.83
CA ILE A 13 33.80 30.76 -13.70
C ILE A 13 34.03 31.82 -12.62
N LYS A 14 34.49 31.40 -11.45
CA LYS A 14 34.98 32.23 -10.34
C LYS A 14 36.19 31.55 -9.69
N GLU A 15 36.80 32.14 -8.68
CA GLU A 15 37.87 31.48 -7.92
C GLU A 15 37.37 30.16 -7.31
N ASN A 16 38.14 29.08 -7.46
CA ASN A 16 37.75 27.72 -7.07
C ASN A 16 36.41 27.19 -7.64
N PHE A 17 35.87 27.79 -8.70
CA PHE A 17 34.61 27.37 -9.34
C PHE A 17 34.76 27.28 -10.87
N TYR A 18 34.55 26.08 -11.43
CA TYR A 18 34.92 25.76 -12.81
C TYR A 18 33.80 25.05 -13.58
N TYR A 19 33.71 25.34 -14.87
CA TYR A 19 32.99 24.54 -15.84
C TYR A 19 33.86 23.38 -16.33
N VAL A 20 33.31 22.16 -16.26
CA VAL A 20 33.97 20.91 -16.64
C VAL A 20 33.11 20.05 -17.58
N GLY A 21 31.99 20.58 -18.10
CA GLY A 21 31.10 19.89 -19.03
C GLY A 21 31.64 19.64 -20.44
N ALA A 22 30.78 19.14 -21.32
CA ALA A 22 31.08 18.75 -22.70
C ALA A 22 30.24 19.50 -23.74
N VAL A 23 30.78 19.68 -24.94
CA VAL A 23 30.09 20.31 -26.08
C VAL A 23 29.89 19.27 -27.19
N ASP A 24 28.68 19.17 -27.74
CA ASP A 24 28.25 18.20 -28.77
C ASP A 24 27.56 18.94 -29.94
N PRO A 25 28.33 19.61 -30.82
CA PRO A 25 27.81 20.37 -31.97
C PRO A 25 27.26 19.45 -33.08
N LYS A 26 27.49 18.13 -32.97
CA LYS A 26 27.10 17.13 -33.99
C LYS A 26 25.72 16.52 -33.72
N ARG A 27 25.14 16.76 -32.54
CA ARG A 27 23.77 16.34 -32.21
C ARG A 27 22.77 17.10 -33.09
N LYS A 28 21.99 16.40 -33.91
CA LYS A 28 20.93 16.99 -34.75
C LYS A 28 19.51 16.72 -34.27
N ILE A 29 19.31 15.73 -33.40
CA ILE A 29 18.02 15.41 -32.80
C ILE A 29 18.22 15.13 -31.31
N PHE A 30 17.41 15.73 -30.45
CA PHE A 30 17.34 15.49 -29.01
C PHE A 30 16.02 14.78 -28.65
N ASP A 31 16.09 13.79 -27.77
CA ASP A 31 15.00 12.90 -27.31
C ASP A 31 13.99 12.46 -28.38
N ILE A 32 14.50 12.21 -29.59
CA ILE A 32 13.76 11.85 -30.80
C ILE A 32 12.64 12.81 -31.22
N ILE A 33 12.43 13.94 -30.52
CA ILE A 33 11.31 14.88 -30.76
C ILE A 33 11.74 16.32 -31.08
N MET A 34 12.97 16.72 -30.76
CA MET A 34 13.47 18.08 -31.04
C MET A 34 14.57 18.05 -32.10
N HIS A 35 14.49 18.92 -33.11
CA HIS A 35 15.60 19.19 -34.01
C HIS A 35 16.59 20.15 -33.34
N LEU A 36 17.88 19.91 -33.50
CA LEU A 36 18.95 20.77 -32.98
C LEU A 36 19.77 21.34 -34.15
N ASP A 37 19.50 22.57 -34.54
CA ASP A 37 20.23 23.22 -35.64
C ASP A 37 21.71 23.42 -35.27
N HIS A 38 21.98 23.81 -34.02
CA HIS A 38 23.30 24.19 -33.52
C HIS A 38 23.91 23.17 -32.52
N GLY A 39 23.33 21.98 -32.36
CA GLY A 39 23.79 21.00 -31.36
C GLY A 39 23.48 21.39 -29.90
N THR A 40 24.20 20.81 -28.94
CA THR A 40 23.98 21.06 -27.51
C THR A 40 25.27 20.98 -26.68
N THR A 41 25.24 21.49 -25.45
CA THR A 41 26.19 21.12 -24.40
C THR A 41 25.58 20.13 -23.40
N TYR A 42 26.41 19.51 -22.56
CA TYR A 42 26.03 18.83 -21.33
C TYR A 42 26.93 19.41 -20.23
N ASN A 43 26.36 20.27 -19.40
CA ASN A 43 27.09 21.12 -18.48
C ASN A 43 27.34 20.41 -17.15
N SER A 44 28.59 20.43 -16.69
CA SER A 44 28.99 19.92 -15.38
C SER A 44 29.89 20.94 -14.71
N TYR A 45 29.80 21.06 -13.38
CA TYR A 45 30.42 22.14 -12.61
C TYR A 45 31.17 21.63 -11.38
N LEU A 46 32.42 22.08 -11.21
CA LEU A 46 33.27 21.71 -10.07
C LEU A 46 33.43 22.92 -9.12
N ILE A 47 33.06 22.73 -7.85
CA ILE A 47 33.34 23.66 -6.75
C ILE A 47 34.42 23.03 -5.86
N LYS A 48 35.57 23.71 -5.73
CA LYS A 48 36.67 23.31 -4.84
C LYS A 48 36.56 24.03 -3.49
N GLY A 49 35.99 23.36 -2.49
CA GLY A 49 35.96 23.89 -1.12
C GLY A 49 37.26 23.65 -0.37
N LYS A 50 37.53 24.43 0.69
CA LYS A 50 38.73 24.29 1.54
C LYS A 50 38.84 22.93 2.24
N LYS A 51 37.74 22.18 2.34
CA LYS A 51 37.70 20.84 2.97
C LYS A 51 37.22 19.73 2.03
N LYS A 52 36.34 20.03 1.08
CA LYS A 52 35.64 19.06 0.24
C LYS A 52 35.36 19.61 -1.16
N ASN A 53 35.51 18.76 -2.17
CA ASN A 53 35.23 19.09 -3.56
C ASN A 53 33.87 18.53 -3.99
N CYS A 54 33.07 19.33 -4.67
CA CYS A 54 31.74 18.95 -5.16
C CYS A 54 31.69 19.08 -6.69
N LEU A 55 31.31 18.00 -7.36
CA LEU A 55 30.90 18.00 -8.76
C LEU A 55 29.36 18.10 -8.81
N ILE A 56 28.85 18.85 -9.77
CA ILE A 56 27.43 19.04 -10.03
C ILE A 56 27.20 18.61 -11.48
N GLU A 57 26.29 17.64 -11.65
CA GLU A 57 26.02 16.89 -12.87
C GLU A 57 27.23 16.14 -13.46
N LEU A 58 26.96 15.16 -14.32
CA LEU A 58 27.96 14.60 -15.24
C LEU A 58 27.65 15.08 -16.67
N VAL A 59 27.81 14.20 -17.65
CA VAL A 59 27.60 14.46 -19.06
C VAL A 59 27.02 13.21 -19.71
N ARG A 60 26.45 13.36 -20.90
CA ARG A 60 25.88 12.25 -21.67
C ARG A 60 26.89 11.12 -21.87
N ASP A 61 26.39 9.88 -21.82
CA ASP A 61 27.17 8.65 -21.91
C ASP A 61 27.80 8.37 -23.29
N THR A 62 28.66 9.28 -23.77
CA THR A 62 29.45 9.11 -25.00
C THR A 62 30.94 9.14 -24.69
N LYS A 63 31.75 8.47 -25.54
CA LYS A 63 33.22 8.45 -25.41
C LYS A 63 33.81 9.86 -25.47
N ASP A 64 33.25 10.73 -26.30
CA ASP A 64 33.74 12.10 -26.49
C ASP A 64 33.38 12.98 -25.29
N SER A 65 32.10 12.99 -24.89
CA SER A 65 31.61 13.76 -23.74
C SER A 65 32.34 13.34 -22.46
N PHE A 66 32.50 12.04 -22.21
CA PHE A 66 33.26 11.54 -21.06
C PHE A 66 34.74 11.94 -21.12
N GLY A 67 35.39 11.87 -22.29
CA GLY A 67 36.77 12.32 -22.48
C GLY A 67 36.93 13.82 -22.21
N GLN A 68 35.99 14.62 -22.70
CA GLN A 68 35.89 16.05 -22.47
C GLN A 68 35.73 16.41 -20.98
N LEU A 69 34.90 15.67 -20.23
CA LEU A 69 34.74 15.84 -18.78
C LEU A 69 36.03 15.49 -18.02
N MET A 70 36.60 14.31 -18.30
CA MET A 70 37.81 13.85 -17.59
C MET A 70 39.04 14.73 -17.89
N SER A 71 39.20 15.22 -19.12
CA SER A 71 40.29 16.15 -19.46
C SER A 71 40.17 17.46 -18.70
N ARG A 72 38.96 18.03 -18.59
CA ARG A 72 38.72 19.25 -17.82
C ARG A 72 38.96 19.04 -16.34
N LEU A 73 38.42 17.98 -15.74
CA LEU A 73 38.65 17.63 -14.33
C LEU A 73 40.15 17.48 -14.02
N ASN A 74 40.90 16.74 -14.84
CA ASN A 74 42.35 16.54 -14.67
C ASN A 74 43.18 17.83 -14.85
N SER A 75 42.63 18.88 -15.45
CA SER A 75 43.32 20.18 -15.59
C SER A 75 43.23 21.07 -14.34
N VAL A 76 42.38 20.73 -13.37
CA VAL A 76 42.15 21.52 -12.13
C VAL A 76 42.18 20.69 -10.83
N LEU A 77 42.18 19.35 -10.93
CA LEU A 77 42.40 18.42 -9.83
C LEU A 77 43.78 17.77 -9.97
N THR A 78 44.62 17.90 -8.95
CA THR A 78 45.86 17.13 -8.84
C THR A 78 45.57 15.63 -8.65
N GLU A 79 46.58 14.77 -8.83
CA GLU A 79 46.43 13.32 -8.60
C GLU A 79 45.96 12.96 -7.19
N LYS A 80 46.38 13.77 -6.19
CA LYS A 80 46.00 13.60 -4.78
C LYS A 80 44.61 14.16 -4.45
N GLU A 81 44.05 15.02 -5.30
CA GLU A 81 42.70 15.54 -5.11
C GLU A 81 41.64 14.56 -5.61
N THR A 82 40.55 14.50 -4.84
CA THR A 82 39.36 13.70 -5.13
C THR A 82 38.15 14.61 -5.32
N ILE A 83 37.07 14.02 -5.81
CA ILE A 83 35.73 14.56 -5.71
C ILE A 83 35.06 13.82 -4.54
N ASP A 84 34.54 14.56 -3.57
CA ASP A 84 33.90 13.97 -2.38
C ASP A 84 32.39 13.81 -2.58
N TYR A 85 31.79 14.75 -3.30
CA TYR A 85 30.36 14.82 -3.54
C TYR A 85 30.06 14.95 -5.03
N LEU A 86 29.12 14.15 -5.52
CA LEU A 86 28.50 14.31 -6.83
C LEU A 86 27.02 14.61 -6.64
N VAL A 87 26.59 15.81 -7.02
CA VAL A 87 25.19 16.23 -6.98
C VAL A 87 24.56 15.95 -8.34
N PHE A 88 23.44 15.22 -8.33
CA PHE A 88 22.49 15.17 -9.43
C PHE A 88 21.27 16.00 -9.04
N HIS A 89 21.10 17.13 -9.74
CA HIS A 89 19.87 17.91 -9.75
C HIS A 89 18.79 17.21 -10.56
N HIS A 90 19.18 16.47 -11.58
CA HIS A 90 18.33 15.61 -12.38
C HIS A 90 19.04 14.30 -12.79
N THR A 91 18.31 13.30 -13.31
CA THR A 91 18.77 11.92 -13.50
C THR A 91 18.53 11.37 -14.90
N GLU A 92 18.16 12.19 -15.89
CA GLU A 92 18.04 11.76 -17.29
C GLU A 92 19.43 11.37 -17.88
N PRO A 93 19.53 10.34 -18.76
CA PRO A 93 20.82 9.75 -19.19
C PRO A 93 21.74 10.63 -20.04
N ASP A 94 21.37 11.88 -20.31
CA ASP A 94 22.20 12.88 -20.94
C ASP A 94 22.96 13.75 -19.91
N HIS A 95 22.59 13.70 -18.63
CA HIS A 95 23.38 14.20 -17.50
C HIS A 95 24.09 13.08 -16.73
N VAL A 96 23.70 11.82 -16.93
CA VAL A 96 24.20 10.65 -16.20
C VAL A 96 25.03 9.74 -17.11
N LEU A 97 26.25 9.38 -16.67
CA LEU A 97 27.03 8.31 -17.33
C LEU A 97 26.40 6.94 -17.00
N VAL A 98 26.34 6.06 -17.99
CA VAL A 98 25.81 4.69 -17.86
C VAL A 98 26.95 3.70 -18.09
N LYS A 99 27.46 3.60 -19.33
CA LYS A 99 28.62 2.78 -19.71
C LYS A 99 29.92 3.28 -19.08
N TYR A 100 30.12 4.59 -19.00
CA TYR A 100 31.38 5.18 -18.52
C TYR A 100 31.40 5.40 -16.99
N PHE A 101 30.29 5.19 -16.28
CA PHE A 101 30.18 5.43 -14.85
C PHE A 101 31.19 4.60 -14.04
N LYS A 102 31.40 3.33 -14.40
CA LYS A 102 32.40 2.45 -13.77
C LYS A 102 33.82 3.05 -13.79
N LEU A 103 34.21 3.65 -14.92
CA LEU A 103 35.52 4.27 -15.10
C LEU A 103 35.62 5.58 -14.31
N PHE A 104 34.53 6.34 -14.21
CA PHE A 104 34.44 7.54 -13.38
C PHE A 104 34.64 7.23 -11.89
N ILE A 105 33.89 6.27 -11.34
CA ILE A 105 34.03 5.89 -9.92
C ILE A 105 35.36 5.17 -9.61
N GLN A 106 36.02 4.57 -10.60
CA GLN A 106 37.40 4.07 -10.43
C GLN A 106 38.41 5.19 -10.17
N ARG A 107 38.22 6.41 -10.71
CA ARG A 107 39.05 7.58 -10.41
C ARG A 107 38.68 8.26 -9.08
N PHE A 108 37.43 8.12 -8.64
CA PHE A 108 36.87 8.73 -7.43
C PHE A 108 36.09 7.71 -6.56
N PRO A 109 36.76 6.68 -5.99
CA PRO A 109 36.07 5.52 -5.39
C PRO A 109 35.32 5.82 -4.09
N ASN A 110 35.62 6.92 -3.41
CA ASN A 110 35.00 7.31 -2.13
C ASN A 110 33.87 8.34 -2.29
N ILE A 111 33.42 8.60 -3.52
CA ILE A 111 32.44 9.65 -3.82
C ILE A 111 31.07 9.34 -3.18
N THR A 112 30.44 10.37 -2.61
CA THR A 112 29.07 10.31 -2.10
C THR A 112 28.13 11.03 -3.08
N ILE A 113 27.10 10.33 -3.56
CA ILE A 113 26.15 10.86 -4.54
C ILE A 113 24.95 11.47 -3.82
N LEU A 114 24.61 12.72 -4.16
CA LEU A 114 23.49 13.48 -3.60
C LEU A 114 22.42 13.67 -4.67
N ALA A 115 21.18 13.29 -4.35
CA ALA A 115 20.00 13.52 -5.18
C ALA A 115 18.74 13.50 -4.30
N SER A 116 17.59 13.83 -4.88
CA SER A 116 16.29 13.60 -4.22
C SER A 116 16.06 12.11 -3.95
N SER A 117 15.09 11.77 -3.08
CA SER A 117 14.67 10.38 -2.86
C SER A 117 14.29 9.66 -4.15
N VAL A 118 13.56 10.33 -5.04
CA VAL A 118 13.20 9.81 -6.37
C VAL A 118 14.44 9.68 -7.26
N GLY A 119 15.32 10.69 -7.26
CA GLY A 119 16.57 10.65 -8.02
C GLY A 119 17.49 9.51 -7.61
N ILE A 120 17.58 9.19 -6.32
CA ILE A 120 18.35 8.03 -5.82
C ILE A 120 17.77 6.71 -6.37
N GLU A 121 16.45 6.55 -6.38
CA GLU A 121 15.80 5.35 -6.92
C GLU A 121 15.93 5.24 -8.45
N ASN A 122 15.96 6.35 -9.17
CA ASN A 122 16.30 6.39 -10.60
C ASN A 122 17.77 5.99 -10.81
N LEU A 123 18.71 6.67 -10.15
CA LEU A 123 20.16 6.46 -10.31
C LEU A 123 20.56 5.02 -10.05
N LYS A 124 20.04 4.37 -8.99
CA LYS A 124 20.28 2.94 -8.73
C LYS A 124 19.99 2.05 -9.95
N ARG A 125 18.90 2.33 -10.67
CA ARG A 125 18.45 1.58 -11.87
C ARG A 125 19.23 1.95 -13.14
N ILE A 126 19.69 3.20 -13.23
CA ILE A 126 20.43 3.71 -14.38
C ILE A 126 21.90 3.24 -14.31
N ILE A 127 22.59 3.51 -13.19
CA ILE A 127 24.03 3.26 -13.07
C ILE A 127 24.35 1.81 -12.71
N ASN A 128 23.46 1.09 -12.01
CA ASN A 128 23.64 -0.31 -11.58
C ASN A 128 24.99 -0.61 -10.88
N HIS A 129 25.48 0.34 -10.09
CA HIS A 129 26.73 0.24 -9.33
C HIS A 129 26.50 0.45 -7.83
N ASP A 130 27.29 -0.24 -7.00
CA ASP A 130 27.30 -0.04 -5.55
C ASP A 130 28.11 1.23 -5.23
N VAL A 131 27.40 2.27 -4.80
CA VAL A 131 27.93 3.60 -4.50
C VAL A 131 27.14 4.21 -3.34
N LYS A 132 27.79 5.10 -2.59
CA LYS A 132 27.17 5.70 -1.41
C LYS A 132 26.23 6.84 -1.82
N PHE A 133 24.94 6.65 -1.60
CA PHE A 133 23.92 7.68 -1.77
C PHE A 133 23.64 8.46 -0.49
N LEU A 134 23.28 9.74 -0.63
CA LEU A 134 22.82 10.63 0.43
C LEU A 134 21.63 11.44 -0.06
N GLU A 135 20.45 11.20 0.51
CA GLU A 135 19.22 11.91 0.15
C GLU A 135 19.27 13.38 0.58
N VAL A 136 18.89 14.28 -0.32
CA VAL A 136 18.69 15.71 -0.02
C VAL A 136 17.22 16.10 -0.06
N ASN A 137 16.86 17.05 0.79
CA ASN A 137 15.54 17.68 0.85
C ASN A 137 15.68 19.20 0.92
N SER A 138 14.56 19.94 0.92
CA SER A 138 14.58 21.42 0.88
C SER A 138 15.21 22.11 2.09
N ASN A 139 15.48 21.39 3.18
CA ASN A 139 16.17 21.92 4.36
C ASN A 139 17.65 21.49 4.41
N PHE A 140 18.12 20.73 3.41
CA PHE A 140 19.47 20.20 3.37
C PHE A 140 20.48 21.27 2.91
N VAL A 141 21.61 21.35 3.61
CA VAL A 141 22.72 22.26 3.29
C VAL A 141 24.03 21.49 3.25
N LEU A 142 24.63 21.39 2.07
CA LEU A 142 25.96 20.80 1.90
C LEU A 142 27.03 21.86 2.14
N ARG A 143 27.95 21.62 3.09
CA ARG A 143 29.04 22.55 3.41
C ARG A 143 30.39 22.00 2.92
N LEU A 144 31.09 22.75 2.07
CA LEU A 144 32.35 22.35 1.44
C LEU A 144 33.60 22.97 2.11
N GLY A 145 33.38 23.87 3.06
CA GLY A 145 34.42 24.68 3.71
C GLY A 145 34.71 25.95 2.91
N GLY A 146 33.93 27.00 3.15
CA GLY A 146 33.96 28.25 2.39
C GLY A 146 32.84 28.40 1.35
N TYR A 147 32.18 27.30 0.97
CA TYR A 147 30.98 27.29 0.14
C TYR A 147 29.88 26.45 0.79
N SER A 148 28.62 26.86 0.64
CA SER A 148 27.44 26.14 1.11
C SER A 148 26.31 26.10 0.08
N LEU A 149 25.93 24.88 -0.32
CA LEU A 149 24.84 24.62 -1.27
C LEU A 149 23.56 24.31 -0.50
N ARG A 150 22.55 25.16 -0.64
CA ARG A 150 21.19 24.93 -0.12
C ARG A 150 20.34 24.30 -1.21
N PHE A 151 19.66 23.20 -0.91
CA PHE A 151 18.87 22.46 -1.90
C PHE A 151 17.38 22.80 -1.80
N GLN A 152 16.66 22.68 -2.91
CA GLN A 152 15.22 22.85 -2.95
C GLN A 152 14.59 21.84 -3.91
N ILE A 153 13.62 21.06 -3.41
CA ILE A 153 12.86 20.14 -4.27
C ILE A 153 11.92 20.95 -5.17
N SER A 154 11.94 20.66 -6.46
CA SER A 154 11.12 21.36 -7.47
C SER A 154 10.76 20.40 -8.61
N PRO A 155 9.89 19.42 -8.34
CA PRO A 155 9.57 18.36 -9.29
C PRO A 155 8.81 18.94 -10.48
N PHE A 156 8.83 18.22 -11.59
CA PHE A 156 8.28 18.63 -12.89
C PHE A 156 8.96 19.85 -13.49
N LEU A 157 10.30 19.89 -13.41
CA LEU A 157 11.14 20.83 -14.15
C LEU A 157 12.31 20.09 -14.85
N HIS A 158 12.07 19.02 -15.60
CA HIS A 158 10.77 18.53 -16.11
C HIS A 158 10.32 17.18 -15.53
N TRP A 159 11.17 16.50 -14.77
CA TRP A 159 10.92 15.15 -14.24
C TRP A 159 10.54 15.12 -12.75
N PRO A 160 10.07 13.95 -12.27
CA PRO A 160 9.88 13.63 -10.87
C PRO A 160 10.94 14.05 -9.85
N ASP A 161 12.20 13.84 -10.20
CA ASP A 161 13.34 13.88 -9.29
C ASP A 161 13.97 15.26 -9.15
N THR A 162 13.57 16.21 -10.02
CA THR A 162 14.24 17.49 -10.17
C THR A 162 14.33 18.27 -8.85
N ILE A 163 15.56 18.64 -8.52
CA ILE A 163 15.90 19.58 -7.46
C ILE A 163 16.74 20.72 -8.06
N PHE A 164 16.80 21.85 -7.39
CA PHE A 164 17.79 22.89 -7.68
C PHE A 164 18.60 23.20 -6.42
N SER A 165 19.76 23.83 -6.56
CA SER A 165 20.51 24.34 -5.40
C SER A 165 21.07 25.72 -5.62
N TYR A 166 21.27 26.45 -4.52
CA TYR A 166 21.83 27.79 -4.52
C TYR A 166 23.06 27.83 -3.63
N CYS A 167 24.15 28.39 -4.14
CA CYS A 167 25.39 28.62 -3.40
C CYS A 167 25.47 30.11 -3.04
N THR A 168 25.32 30.42 -1.75
CA THR A 168 25.24 31.81 -1.27
C THR A 168 26.54 32.56 -1.50
N GLU A 169 27.69 31.94 -1.22
CA GLU A 169 29.00 32.59 -1.29
C GLU A 169 29.48 32.81 -2.74
N LEU A 170 28.93 32.09 -3.71
CA LEU A 170 29.16 32.31 -5.15
C LEU A 170 28.06 33.18 -5.80
N LYS A 171 26.91 33.35 -5.13
CA LYS A 171 25.64 33.87 -5.69
C LYS A 171 25.20 33.14 -6.96
N THR A 172 25.36 31.81 -6.95
CA THR A 172 25.10 30.94 -8.10
C THR A 172 23.87 30.07 -7.87
N LEU A 173 22.94 30.07 -8.83
CA LEU A 173 21.84 29.11 -8.91
C LEU A 173 22.23 27.96 -9.85
N PHE A 174 22.14 26.71 -9.38
CA PHE A 174 22.23 25.49 -10.18
C PHE A 174 20.84 24.91 -10.33
N CYS A 175 20.31 24.89 -11.55
CA CYS A 175 18.90 24.58 -11.80
C CYS A 175 18.66 23.57 -12.93
N CYS A 176 19.72 22.91 -13.40
CA CYS A 176 19.65 21.87 -14.42
C CYS A 176 18.90 22.39 -15.67
N ASP A 177 17.84 21.72 -16.10
CA ASP A 177 17.07 22.05 -17.31
C ASP A 177 16.32 23.38 -17.26
N ALA A 178 16.02 23.89 -16.07
CA ALA A 178 15.36 25.19 -15.96
C ALA A 178 16.31 26.29 -16.45
N PHE A 179 15.82 27.11 -17.40
CA PHE A 179 16.60 28.07 -18.20
C PHE A 179 17.59 27.45 -19.20
N GLY A 180 17.48 26.15 -19.48
CA GLY A 180 18.28 25.46 -20.50
C GLY A 180 18.01 25.92 -21.93
N SER A 181 18.96 25.63 -22.81
CA SER A 181 18.87 25.82 -24.27
C SER A 181 19.82 24.87 -24.99
N HIS A 182 19.46 24.39 -26.17
CA HIS A 182 20.35 23.61 -27.01
C HIS A 182 21.13 24.52 -27.97
N LEU A 183 22.34 24.89 -27.54
CA LEU A 183 23.32 25.61 -28.34
C LEU A 183 24.69 24.95 -28.11
N GLY A 184 25.17 24.19 -29.09
CA GLY A 184 26.37 23.35 -28.99
C GLY A 184 27.68 24.09 -29.24
N ASP A 185 27.90 25.17 -28.48
CA ASP A 185 28.93 26.17 -28.76
C ASP A 185 30.07 26.17 -27.72
N THR A 186 31.21 26.82 -28.06
CA THR A 186 32.35 26.99 -27.15
C THR A 186 32.23 28.20 -26.21
N GLU A 187 31.41 29.19 -26.56
CA GLU A 187 31.19 30.39 -25.75
C GLU A 187 30.15 30.12 -24.67
N ILE A 188 30.61 29.48 -23.59
CA ILE A 188 29.77 29.00 -22.47
C ILE A 188 29.20 30.10 -21.55
N PHE A 189 29.29 31.39 -21.89
CA PHE A 189 28.84 32.50 -21.06
C PHE A 189 27.98 33.46 -21.89
N THR A 190 26.75 33.74 -21.47
CA THR A 190 25.80 34.57 -22.26
C THR A 190 26.32 35.97 -22.55
N ASP A 191 27.01 36.58 -21.58
CA ASP A 191 27.57 37.93 -21.66
C ASP A 191 28.77 38.05 -22.62
N LEU A 192 29.33 36.92 -23.08
CA LEU A 192 30.41 36.90 -24.08
C LEU A 192 29.89 36.65 -25.50
N ILE A 193 28.58 36.44 -25.70
CA ILE A 193 27.98 36.24 -27.01
C ILE A 193 27.62 37.61 -27.59
N THR A 194 28.58 38.23 -28.27
CA THR A 194 28.43 39.57 -28.87
C THR A 194 27.82 39.55 -30.28
N ASP A 195 27.75 38.39 -30.93
CA ASP A 195 27.13 38.24 -32.26
C ASP A 195 25.60 38.26 -32.15
N GLU A 196 24.94 39.21 -32.83
CA GLU A 196 23.49 39.39 -32.76
C GLU A 196 22.69 38.20 -33.31
N ASN A 197 23.20 37.49 -34.31
CA ASN A 197 22.51 36.35 -34.90
C ASN A 197 22.62 35.15 -33.96
N LYS A 198 23.81 34.88 -33.43
CA LYS A 198 24.02 33.89 -32.36
C LYS A 198 23.18 34.17 -31.11
N MET A 199 22.96 35.45 -30.78
CA MET A 199 22.02 35.86 -29.71
C MET A 199 20.53 35.67 -30.07
N LYS A 200 20.15 35.76 -31.35
CA LYS A 200 18.80 35.39 -31.81
C LYS A 200 18.62 33.87 -31.73
N ASP A 201 19.59 33.10 -32.20
CA ASP A 201 19.61 31.63 -32.16
C ASP A 201 19.52 31.11 -30.72
N LEU A 202 20.27 31.70 -29.78
CA LEU A 202 20.16 31.38 -28.35
C LEU A 202 18.75 31.65 -27.79
N ARG A 203 18.17 32.82 -28.09
CA ARG A 203 16.82 33.17 -27.62
C ARG A 203 15.76 32.24 -28.19
N GLN A 204 15.86 31.89 -29.47
CA GLN A 204 14.97 30.94 -30.13
C GLN A 204 15.12 29.55 -29.51
N SER A 205 16.35 29.07 -29.31
CA SER A 205 16.65 27.80 -28.64
C SER A 205 16.12 27.75 -27.19
N GLN A 206 16.16 28.86 -26.44
CA GLN A 206 15.52 28.95 -25.12
C GLN A 206 13.98 28.84 -25.19
N ILE A 207 13.35 29.44 -26.20
CA ILE A 207 11.90 29.35 -26.43
C ILE A 207 11.50 27.93 -26.83
N ASP A 208 12.26 27.29 -27.71
CA ASP A 208 11.98 25.93 -28.18
C ASP A 208 12.21 24.90 -27.08
N TYR A 209 13.32 25.00 -26.34
CA TYR A 209 13.56 24.19 -25.15
C TYR A 209 12.39 24.31 -24.16
N PHE A 210 11.90 25.52 -23.90
CA PHE A 210 10.69 25.70 -23.09
C PHE A 210 9.46 25.02 -23.73
N ASN A 211 9.21 25.22 -25.03
CA ASN A 211 8.01 24.74 -25.70
C ASN A 211 7.90 23.22 -25.76
N PHE A 212 9.01 22.50 -25.92
CA PHE A 212 9.04 21.05 -25.96
C PHE A 212 9.10 20.42 -24.55
N ILE A 213 9.90 20.97 -23.64
CA ILE A 213 10.20 20.34 -22.34
C ILE A 213 9.36 20.94 -21.19
N MET A 214 9.35 22.28 -21.05
CA MET A 214 8.78 22.96 -19.87
C MET A 214 7.31 23.37 -20.02
N ARG A 215 6.79 23.52 -21.26
CA ARG A 215 5.42 23.98 -21.56
C ARG A 215 4.30 23.12 -20.95
N PRO A 216 4.42 21.79 -20.77
CA PRO A 216 3.46 21.06 -19.95
C PRO A 216 3.40 21.67 -18.53
N PHE A 217 4.55 21.98 -17.94
CA PHE A 217 4.72 22.25 -16.52
C PHE A 217 4.68 23.74 -16.14
N LYS A 218 4.04 24.62 -16.94
CA LYS A 218 3.90 26.08 -16.68
C LYS A 218 3.67 26.45 -15.21
N SER A 219 2.74 25.77 -14.52
CA SER A 219 2.44 26.05 -13.09
C SER A 219 3.57 25.68 -12.11
N TYR A 220 4.40 24.69 -12.43
CA TYR A 220 5.60 24.33 -11.66
C TYR A 220 6.74 25.32 -11.95
N VAL A 221 6.86 25.79 -13.21
CA VAL A 221 7.78 26.87 -13.58
C VAL A 221 7.46 28.14 -12.78
N GLN A 222 6.19 28.56 -12.72
CA GLN A 222 5.78 29.71 -11.90
C GLN A 222 6.11 29.53 -10.41
N LYS A 223 5.93 28.33 -9.84
CA LYS A 223 6.33 28.03 -8.45
C LYS A 223 7.84 28.12 -8.25
N PHE A 224 8.63 27.69 -9.22
CA PHE A 224 10.09 27.81 -9.21
C PHE A 224 10.54 29.26 -9.31
N LEU A 225 10.01 30.03 -10.27
CA LEU A 225 10.26 31.47 -10.41
C LEU A 225 10.01 32.22 -9.08
N LYS A 226 8.90 31.94 -8.40
CA LYS A 226 8.60 32.48 -7.06
C LYS A 226 9.65 32.09 -6.01
N LYS A 227 10.07 30.82 -5.95
CA LYS A 227 11.10 30.35 -5.01
C LYS A 227 12.46 31.01 -5.23
N ILE A 228 12.79 31.37 -6.47
CA ILE A 228 14.09 31.94 -6.81
C ILE A 228 14.12 33.48 -6.81
N ALA A 229 12.97 34.15 -6.71
CA ALA A 229 12.82 35.60 -6.87
C ALA A 229 13.65 36.42 -5.88
N ASN A 230 13.68 36.02 -4.61
CA ASN A 230 14.33 36.78 -3.52
C ASN A 230 15.78 36.33 -3.27
N LEU A 231 16.39 35.57 -4.19
CA LEU A 231 17.78 35.13 -4.07
C LEU A 231 18.67 36.01 -4.95
N ASP A 232 19.73 36.59 -4.37
CA ASP A 232 20.76 37.34 -5.09
C ASP A 232 21.50 36.42 -6.10
N LYS A 233 21.50 36.78 -7.39
CA LYS A 233 22.05 35.97 -8.48
C LYS A 233 23.00 36.80 -9.33
N GLU A 234 24.24 36.37 -9.36
CA GLU A 234 25.22 36.82 -10.36
C GLU A 234 25.40 35.79 -11.48
N ILE A 235 25.02 34.52 -11.24
CA ILE A 235 25.23 33.40 -12.15
C ILE A 235 24.05 32.41 -12.08
N ILE A 236 23.54 31.97 -13.23
CA ILE A 236 22.67 30.80 -13.35
C ILE A 236 23.36 29.71 -14.19
N CYS A 237 23.45 28.51 -13.63
CA CYS A 237 24.10 27.33 -14.18
C CYS A 237 23.05 26.27 -14.56
N CYS A 238 22.80 26.16 -15.87
CA CYS A 238 21.87 25.21 -16.48
C CYS A 238 22.59 23.91 -16.89
N SER A 239 21.86 22.82 -17.16
CA SER A 239 22.39 21.57 -17.74
C SER A 239 22.78 21.71 -19.22
N HIS A 240 22.14 22.63 -19.94
CA HIS A 240 22.35 22.85 -21.37
C HIS A 240 22.49 24.33 -21.75
N GLY A 241 23.39 24.58 -22.70
CA GLY A 241 23.65 25.89 -23.28
C GLY A 241 24.55 26.77 -22.39
N PRO A 242 24.66 28.07 -22.72
CA PRO A 242 25.53 28.99 -22.01
C PRO A 242 25.09 29.24 -20.56
N ILE A 243 26.07 29.45 -19.68
CA ILE A 243 25.89 29.94 -18.31
C ILE A 243 25.39 31.38 -18.37
N ILE A 244 24.29 31.66 -17.69
CA ILE A 244 23.59 32.96 -17.78
C ILE A 244 24.15 33.91 -16.73
N ARG A 245 24.63 35.08 -17.16
CA ARG A 245 25.20 36.15 -16.31
C ARG A 245 24.76 37.54 -16.77
N GLY A 246 24.95 38.54 -15.91
CA GLY A 246 24.59 39.93 -16.20
C GLY A 246 23.10 40.11 -16.54
N ASP A 247 22.79 41.08 -17.40
CA ASP A 247 21.41 41.43 -17.79
C ASP A 247 20.63 40.29 -18.47
N HIS A 248 21.33 39.26 -18.95
CA HIS A 248 20.72 38.04 -19.47
C HIS A 248 19.96 37.27 -18.39
N ILE A 249 20.36 37.36 -17.11
CA ILE A 249 19.63 36.73 -15.98
C ILE A 249 18.19 37.26 -15.95
N GLN A 250 18.02 38.58 -15.93
CA GLN A 250 16.70 39.20 -15.89
C GLN A 250 15.93 38.98 -17.19
N THR A 251 16.62 38.89 -18.32
CA THR A 251 16.03 38.55 -19.63
C THR A 251 15.46 37.13 -19.65
N SER A 252 16.21 36.13 -19.19
CA SER A 252 15.75 34.73 -19.11
C SER A 252 14.65 34.53 -18.07
N ILE A 253 14.70 35.22 -16.92
CA ILE A 253 13.62 35.23 -15.92
C ILE A 253 12.34 35.84 -16.52
N LYS A 254 12.42 36.98 -17.22
CA LYS A 254 11.28 37.58 -17.93
C LYS A 254 10.71 36.61 -18.98
N CYS A 255 11.57 36.02 -19.82
CA CYS A 255 11.17 35.06 -20.86
C CYS A 255 10.40 33.87 -20.27
N TYR A 256 10.95 33.20 -19.24
CA TYR A 256 10.26 32.10 -18.56
C TYR A 256 8.98 32.54 -17.84
N THR A 257 8.94 33.77 -17.30
CA THR A 257 7.72 34.33 -16.68
C THR A 257 6.61 34.50 -17.71
N GLU A 258 6.91 35.04 -18.89
CA GLU A 258 5.95 35.19 -20.00
C GLU A 258 5.49 33.84 -20.56
N LEU A 259 6.44 32.95 -20.93
CA LEU A 259 6.12 31.64 -21.50
C LEU A 259 5.35 30.73 -20.52
N SER A 260 5.58 30.89 -19.20
CA SER A 260 4.84 30.15 -18.16
C SER A 260 3.51 30.78 -17.77
N LYS A 261 3.06 31.88 -18.39
CA LYS A 261 1.70 32.41 -18.17
C LYS A 261 0.65 31.34 -18.50
N ILE A 262 -0.25 31.14 -17.55
CA ILE A 262 -1.37 30.20 -17.68
C ILE A 262 -2.53 30.98 -18.30
N THR A 263 -2.79 30.71 -19.58
CA THR A 263 -3.93 31.28 -20.30
C THR A 263 -5.23 30.90 -19.61
N ALA A 264 -6.03 31.89 -19.22
CA ALA A 264 -7.38 31.65 -18.71
C ALA A 264 -8.25 31.09 -19.85
N ARG A 265 -9.07 30.08 -19.53
CA ARG A 265 -9.97 29.47 -20.52
C ARG A 265 -11.30 30.20 -20.59
N GLU A 266 -11.61 30.75 -21.75
CA GLU A 266 -12.88 31.41 -22.05
C GLU A 266 -14.00 30.40 -22.29
N ASN A 267 -15.26 30.87 -22.29
CA ASN A 267 -16.40 30.13 -22.84
C ASN A 267 -16.27 30.07 -24.38
N LYS A 268 -15.34 29.23 -24.84
CA LYS A 268 -14.87 29.21 -26.22
C LYS A 268 -14.65 27.76 -26.66
N VAL A 269 -15.16 27.44 -27.86
CA VAL A 269 -15.09 26.11 -28.46
C VAL A 269 -14.31 26.20 -29.76
N LEU A 270 -13.19 25.50 -29.83
CA LEU A 270 -12.43 25.31 -31.06
C LEU A 270 -12.98 24.09 -31.82
N ILE A 271 -13.38 24.30 -33.07
CA ILE A 271 -13.84 23.27 -33.99
C ILE A 271 -12.76 23.09 -35.05
N VAL A 272 -12.05 21.98 -35.02
CA VAL A 272 -11.07 21.61 -36.05
C VAL A 272 -11.65 20.48 -36.87
N TYR A 273 -11.67 20.60 -38.20
CA TYR A 273 -12.22 19.55 -39.06
C TYR A 273 -11.41 19.35 -40.33
N GLY A 274 -11.57 18.17 -40.93
CA GLY A 274 -11.31 17.92 -42.34
C GLY A 274 -12.59 17.45 -43.03
N THR A 275 -12.66 17.58 -44.36
CA THR A 275 -13.79 17.09 -45.16
C THR A 275 -13.33 16.67 -46.56
N SER A 276 -14.00 15.70 -47.18
CA SER A 276 -13.68 15.22 -48.53
C SER A 276 -14.72 15.67 -49.57
N HIS A 277 -15.99 15.75 -49.18
CA HIS A 277 -17.13 16.07 -50.06
C HIS A 277 -18.07 17.13 -49.45
N GLY A 278 -17.56 17.96 -48.53
CA GLY A 278 -18.34 19.01 -47.86
C GLY A 278 -19.30 18.52 -46.76
N PHE A 279 -19.70 17.25 -46.70
CA PHE A 279 -20.72 16.79 -45.73
C PHE A 279 -20.33 17.00 -44.25
N THR A 280 -19.07 16.75 -43.87
CA THR A 280 -18.58 17.06 -42.50
C THR A 280 -18.55 18.57 -42.23
N GLU A 281 -18.38 19.41 -43.27
CA GLU A 281 -18.43 20.87 -43.16
C GLU A 281 -19.88 21.40 -43.03
N GLU A 282 -20.85 20.79 -43.71
CA GLU A 282 -22.27 21.07 -43.50
C GLU A 282 -22.63 20.85 -42.02
N MET A 283 -22.14 19.77 -41.40
CA MET A 283 -22.31 19.53 -39.96
C MET A 283 -21.68 20.63 -39.09
N VAL A 284 -20.49 21.15 -39.44
CA VAL A 284 -19.84 22.25 -38.69
C VAL A 284 -20.75 23.47 -38.57
N LYS A 285 -21.38 23.87 -39.69
CA LYS A 285 -22.26 25.06 -39.74
C LYS A 285 -23.44 24.90 -38.78
N GLU A 286 -24.06 23.73 -38.78
CA GLU A 286 -25.23 23.44 -37.94
C GLU A 286 -24.88 23.22 -36.46
N ILE A 287 -23.72 22.61 -36.17
CA ILE A 287 -23.18 22.49 -34.80
C ILE A 287 -22.86 23.88 -34.23
N LYS A 288 -22.25 24.77 -35.02
CA LYS A 288 -21.99 26.17 -34.63
C LYS A 288 -23.27 26.89 -34.23
N ILE A 289 -24.29 26.88 -35.10
CA ILE A 289 -25.62 27.47 -34.80
C ILE A 289 -26.19 26.88 -33.50
N GLY A 290 -26.07 25.57 -33.32
CA GLY A 290 -26.46 24.90 -32.07
C GLY A 290 -25.74 25.45 -30.82
N ILE A 291 -24.42 25.64 -30.89
CA ILE A 291 -23.61 26.15 -29.77
C ILE A 291 -23.99 27.59 -29.41
N GLU A 292 -24.10 28.45 -30.43
CA GLU A 292 -24.31 29.89 -30.27
C GLU A 292 -25.77 30.24 -29.90
N SER A 293 -26.73 29.35 -30.19
CA SER A 293 -28.14 29.50 -29.77
C SER A 293 -28.39 29.46 -28.25
N VAL A 294 -27.39 29.12 -27.43
CA VAL A 294 -27.53 28.96 -25.98
C VAL A 294 -27.08 30.24 -25.27
N ASN A 295 -27.97 30.78 -24.44
CA ASN A 295 -27.75 31.98 -23.62
C ASN A 295 -27.15 33.14 -24.45
N GLU A 296 -27.83 33.52 -25.55
CA GLU A 296 -27.50 34.70 -26.36
C GLU A 296 -26.03 34.75 -26.84
N GLY A 297 -25.47 33.61 -27.24
CA GLY A 297 -24.08 33.55 -27.73
C GLY A 297 -23.02 33.55 -26.63
N ALA A 298 -23.36 33.19 -25.38
CA ALA A 298 -22.43 33.10 -24.25
C ALA A 298 -21.24 32.12 -24.45
N VAL A 299 -21.22 31.35 -25.54
CA VAL A 299 -20.11 30.50 -25.96
C VAL A 299 -19.66 30.86 -27.38
N LYS A 300 -18.44 31.39 -27.51
CA LYS A 300 -17.83 31.73 -28.81
C LYS A 300 -17.36 30.47 -29.55
N THR A 301 -17.53 30.41 -30.86
CA THR A 301 -16.94 29.36 -31.70
C THR A 301 -15.76 29.89 -32.52
N VAL A 302 -14.73 29.06 -32.67
CA VAL A 302 -13.62 29.27 -33.63
C VAL A 302 -13.54 28.04 -34.50
N ILE A 303 -13.55 28.22 -35.82
CA ILE A 303 -13.54 27.14 -36.80
C ILE A 303 -12.20 27.16 -37.54
N MET A 304 -11.55 26.00 -37.62
CA MET A 304 -10.30 25.80 -38.37
C MET A 304 -10.42 24.54 -39.24
N ASP A 305 -10.52 24.72 -40.55
CA ASP A 305 -10.23 23.64 -41.50
C ASP A 305 -8.74 23.31 -41.44
N ILE A 306 -8.41 22.05 -41.21
CA ILE A 306 -7.03 21.54 -41.09
C ILE A 306 -6.28 21.58 -42.44
N PHE A 307 -6.99 21.61 -43.57
CA PHE A 307 -6.38 21.69 -44.90
C PHE A 307 -6.09 23.13 -45.35
N ASN A 308 -6.55 24.14 -44.61
CA ASN A 308 -6.19 25.53 -44.89
C ASN A 308 -4.73 25.78 -44.43
N PRO A 309 -3.81 26.21 -45.32
CA PRO A 309 -2.39 26.36 -44.98
C PRO A 309 -2.10 27.41 -43.90
N LYS A 310 -3.05 28.30 -43.58
CA LYS A 310 -2.94 29.25 -42.46
C LYS A 310 -3.16 28.59 -41.09
N ASN A 311 -3.78 27.41 -41.04
CA ASN A 311 -4.14 26.67 -39.83
C ASN A 311 -3.10 25.59 -39.50
N THR A 312 -1.85 26.01 -39.27
CA THR A 312 -0.78 25.08 -38.86
C THR A 312 -1.10 24.39 -37.52
N VAL A 313 -0.58 23.18 -37.32
CA VAL A 313 -0.74 22.42 -36.05
C VAL A 313 -0.36 23.27 -34.83
N SER A 314 0.74 24.03 -34.91
CA SER A 314 1.17 24.94 -33.84
C SER A 314 0.12 26.00 -33.52
N ARG A 315 -0.44 26.68 -34.54
CA ARG A 315 -1.52 27.67 -34.38
C ARG A 315 -2.77 27.06 -33.75
N ILE A 316 -3.17 25.86 -34.18
CA ILE A 316 -4.33 25.15 -33.62
C ILE A 316 -4.11 24.82 -32.13
N LEU A 317 -2.92 24.35 -31.76
CA LEU A 317 -2.56 24.03 -30.37
C LEU A 317 -2.38 25.28 -29.49
N GLN A 318 -2.03 26.43 -30.08
CA GLN A 318 -2.00 27.73 -29.39
C GLN A 318 -3.42 28.22 -29.11
N GLU A 319 -4.30 28.20 -30.11
CA GLU A 319 -5.71 28.59 -29.99
C GLU A 319 -6.44 27.76 -28.91
N LEU A 320 -6.15 26.46 -28.87
CA LEU A 320 -6.69 25.50 -27.91
C LEU A 320 -6.35 25.84 -26.44
N GLU A 321 -5.26 26.56 -26.14
CA GLU A 321 -4.93 26.96 -24.76
C GLU A 321 -6.02 27.86 -24.15
N SER A 322 -6.67 28.69 -24.97
CA SER A 322 -7.75 29.61 -24.55
C SER A 322 -9.13 28.97 -24.43
N CYS A 323 -9.31 27.73 -24.90
CA CYS A 323 -10.62 27.12 -25.10
C CYS A 323 -11.06 26.19 -23.95
N LYS A 324 -12.35 26.24 -23.59
CA LYS A 324 -13.01 25.24 -22.72
C LYS A 324 -13.49 24.01 -23.49
N GLY A 325 -13.72 24.13 -24.81
CA GLY A 325 -14.18 23.04 -25.67
C GLY A 325 -13.29 22.79 -26.87
N LEU A 326 -13.15 21.51 -27.25
CA LEU A 326 -12.55 21.07 -28.51
C LEU A 326 -13.50 20.11 -29.22
N LEU A 327 -13.85 20.42 -30.46
CA LEU A 327 -14.56 19.54 -31.36
C LEU A 327 -13.64 19.12 -32.51
N LEU A 328 -13.49 17.81 -32.73
CA LEU A 328 -12.73 17.25 -33.86
C LEU A 328 -13.69 16.62 -34.87
N GLY A 329 -13.69 17.16 -36.09
CA GLY A 329 -14.50 16.71 -37.22
C GLY A 329 -13.69 15.91 -38.23
N SER A 330 -14.13 14.70 -38.58
CA SER A 330 -13.48 13.92 -39.64
C SER A 330 -14.49 13.05 -40.39
N PRO A 331 -14.43 12.97 -41.73
CA PRO A 331 -15.03 11.85 -42.42
C PRO A 331 -14.32 10.54 -42.02
N THR A 332 -14.96 9.41 -42.25
CA THR A 332 -14.30 8.09 -42.14
C THR A 332 -13.73 7.70 -43.50
N ILE A 333 -12.42 7.49 -43.58
CA ILE A 333 -11.70 7.09 -44.78
C ILE A 333 -10.90 5.83 -44.44
N LEU A 334 -11.08 4.75 -45.21
CA LEU A 334 -10.44 3.44 -44.97
C LEU A 334 -10.61 2.90 -43.53
N GLY A 335 -11.75 3.20 -42.89
CA GLY A 335 -12.07 2.76 -41.53
C GLY A 335 -11.42 3.58 -40.41
N ASP A 336 -10.86 4.76 -40.70
CA ASP A 336 -10.23 5.61 -39.68
C ASP A 336 -10.39 7.13 -39.96
N VAL A 337 -9.86 7.92 -39.03
CA VAL A 337 -9.71 9.38 -39.05
C VAL A 337 -8.76 9.81 -40.17
N VAL A 338 -9.05 10.93 -40.85
CA VAL A 338 -8.10 11.47 -41.84
C VAL A 338 -6.78 11.89 -41.16
N PRO A 339 -5.59 11.61 -41.76
CA PRO A 339 -4.30 11.81 -41.10
C PRO A 339 -4.08 13.20 -40.50
N HIS A 340 -4.52 14.26 -41.20
CA HIS A 340 -4.38 15.65 -40.77
C HIS A 340 -5.14 15.94 -39.46
N VAL A 341 -6.36 15.41 -39.28
CA VAL A 341 -7.12 15.55 -38.02
C VAL A 341 -6.50 14.67 -36.93
N SER A 342 -5.98 13.50 -37.29
CA SER A 342 -5.25 12.61 -36.38
C SER A 342 -3.99 13.26 -35.80
N GLN A 343 -3.27 14.10 -36.57
CA GLN A 343 -2.13 14.88 -36.04
C GLN A 343 -2.53 15.73 -34.83
N ILE A 344 -3.66 16.45 -34.89
CA ILE A 344 -4.15 17.23 -33.74
C ILE A 344 -4.48 16.32 -32.56
N ALA A 345 -5.13 15.19 -32.81
CA ALA A 345 -5.49 14.21 -31.80
C ALA A 345 -4.25 13.59 -31.11
N ILE A 346 -3.15 13.36 -31.83
CA ILE A 346 -1.88 12.87 -31.29
C ILE A 346 -1.25 13.91 -30.36
N HIS A 347 -1.24 15.20 -30.73
CA HIS A 347 -0.69 16.28 -29.89
C HIS A 347 -1.51 16.60 -28.62
N LEU A 348 -2.67 15.97 -28.42
CA LEU A 348 -3.43 16.13 -27.18
C LEU A 348 -2.68 15.57 -25.97
N ASN A 349 -2.25 16.46 -25.08
CA ASN A 349 -1.56 16.07 -23.85
C ASN A 349 -2.57 15.87 -22.68
N PRO A 350 -2.58 14.69 -22.01
CA PRO A 350 -3.42 14.43 -20.83
C PRO A 350 -3.28 15.46 -19.71
N TRP A 351 -2.15 16.16 -19.67
CA TRP A 351 -1.81 17.18 -18.70
C TRP A 351 -2.45 18.53 -18.96
N LEU A 352 -2.35 18.99 -20.20
CA LEU A 352 -2.79 20.31 -20.62
C LEU A 352 -4.33 20.32 -20.79
N HIS A 353 -4.90 19.22 -21.28
CA HIS A 353 -6.29 19.14 -21.70
C HIS A 353 -7.18 18.30 -20.76
N GLY A 354 -6.61 17.30 -20.08
CA GLY A 354 -7.35 16.37 -19.22
C GLY A 354 -8.12 17.08 -18.10
N ASN A 355 -9.41 16.73 -17.93
CA ASN A 355 -10.41 17.37 -17.07
C ASN A 355 -10.63 18.90 -17.25
N LYS A 356 -9.81 19.57 -18.07
CA LYS A 356 -9.78 21.03 -18.27
C LYS A 356 -10.52 21.47 -19.55
N ILE A 357 -10.64 20.58 -20.53
CA ILE A 357 -11.31 20.80 -21.81
C ILE A 357 -12.37 19.71 -22.01
N VAL A 358 -13.55 20.11 -22.48
CA VAL A 358 -14.60 19.19 -22.95
C VAL A 358 -14.33 18.85 -24.41
N GLY A 359 -14.26 17.56 -24.72
CA GLY A 359 -14.05 17.02 -26.05
C GLY A 359 -15.34 16.52 -26.70
N GLY A 360 -15.44 16.64 -28.02
CA GLY A 360 -16.46 15.97 -28.83
C GLY A 360 -15.92 15.61 -30.21
N ALA A 361 -16.40 14.50 -30.76
CA ALA A 361 -16.06 14.08 -32.12
C ALA A 361 -17.31 14.04 -32.99
N PHE A 362 -17.18 14.44 -34.26
CA PHE A 362 -18.29 14.38 -35.23
C PHE A 362 -17.78 14.07 -36.64
N GLY A 363 -18.67 13.65 -37.54
CA GLY A 363 -18.27 13.32 -38.90
C GLY A 363 -19.33 12.68 -39.78
N SER A 364 -19.15 12.83 -41.09
CA SER A 364 -19.92 12.14 -42.14
C SER A 364 -19.26 10.81 -42.52
N PHE A 365 -20.04 9.77 -42.82
CA PHE A 365 -19.50 8.47 -43.22
C PHE A 365 -20.32 7.78 -44.31
N GLY A 366 -19.73 6.83 -45.05
CA GLY A 366 -20.42 6.10 -46.14
C GLY A 366 -21.21 4.90 -45.63
N TRP A 367 -20.51 3.80 -45.34
CA TRP A 367 -21.08 2.53 -44.87
C TRP A 367 -20.69 2.20 -43.42
N SER A 368 -19.51 2.64 -42.97
CA SER A 368 -19.03 2.52 -41.58
C SER A 368 -18.39 3.84 -41.11
N GLY A 369 -18.48 4.14 -39.81
CA GLY A 369 -18.28 5.49 -39.25
C GLY A 369 -17.26 5.59 -38.11
N GLU A 370 -16.21 4.79 -38.16
CA GLU A 370 -15.21 4.56 -37.12
C GLU A 370 -14.49 5.84 -36.64
N ALA A 371 -14.24 6.81 -37.53
CA ALA A 371 -13.41 7.98 -37.22
C ALA A 371 -13.90 8.76 -35.98
N THR A 372 -15.21 8.87 -35.79
CA THR A 372 -15.80 9.59 -34.65
C THR A 372 -15.59 8.86 -33.32
N GLU A 373 -15.56 7.53 -33.33
CA GLU A 373 -15.29 6.70 -32.16
C GLU A 373 -13.79 6.70 -31.84
N ASN A 374 -12.92 6.58 -32.85
CA ASN A 374 -11.45 6.64 -32.68
C ASN A 374 -10.98 7.97 -32.07
N LEU A 375 -11.50 9.11 -32.58
CA LEU A 375 -11.27 10.43 -31.97
C LEU A 375 -11.77 10.51 -30.52
N THR A 376 -12.95 9.97 -30.25
CA THR A 376 -13.52 9.92 -28.90
C THR A 376 -12.63 9.11 -27.96
N PHE A 377 -12.16 7.93 -28.37
CA PHE A 377 -11.23 7.11 -27.59
C PHE A 377 -9.90 7.81 -27.32
N ARG A 378 -9.35 8.54 -28.30
CA ARG A 378 -8.13 9.34 -28.10
C ARG A 378 -8.34 10.46 -27.07
N MET A 379 -9.46 11.18 -27.13
CA MET A 379 -9.81 12.18 -26.10
C MET A 379 -10.02 11.56 -24.70
N ILE A 380 -10.60 10.36 -24.63
CA ILE A 380 -10.75 9.59 -23.38
C ILE A 380 -9.40 9.19 -22.77
N GLN A 381 -8.44 8.75 -23.60
CA GLN A 381 -7.05 8.50 -23.18
C GLN A 381 -6.38 9.78 -22.67
N CYS A 382 -6.65 10.91 -23.33
CA CYS A 382 -6.27 12.27 -22.89
C CYS A 382 -7.03 12.77 -21.66
N ARG A 383 -7.86 11.93 -21.01
CA ARG A 383 -8.54 12.25 -19.75
C ARG A 383 -9.50 13.44 -19.89
N MET A 384 -9.91 13.77 -21.11
CA MET A 384 -10.85 14.85 -21.38
C MET A 384 -12.26 14.41 -20.97
N LYS A 385 -13.11 15.37 -20.61
CA LYS A 385 -14.54 15.14 -20.45
C LYS A 385 -15.13 15.03 -21.84
N VAL A 386 -15.69 13.89 -22.25
CA VAL A 386 -16.16 13.69 -23.64
C VAL A 386 -17.68 13.62 -23.74
N VAL A 387 -18.23 14.17 -24.81
CA VAL A 387 -19.64 13.95 -25.20
C VAL A 387 -19.74 12.77 -26.18
N ARG A 388 -20.93 12.17 -26.27
CA ARG A 388 -21.23 11.10 -27.24
C ARG A 388 -20.99 11.61 -28.67
N PRO A 389 -20.24 10.87 -29.52
CA PRO A 389 -19.93 11.32 -30.87
C PRO A 389 -21.18 11.48 -31.74
N LEU A 390 -21.10 12.40 -32.71
CA LEU A 390 -22.17 12.67 -33.68
C LEU A 390 -21.77 12.18 -35.07
N ARG A 391 -22.41 11.12 -35.56
CA ARG A 391 -22.20 10.58 -36.90
C ARG A 391 -23.42 10.80 -37.80
N VAL A 392 -23.19 11.17 -39.05
CA VAL A 392 -24.21 11.32 -40.11
C VAL A 392 -23.81 10.45 -41.30
N GLN A 393 -24.75 9.70 -41.86
CA GLN A 393 -24.48 8.87 -43.03
C GLN A 393 -24.65 9.72 -44.30
N PHE A 394 -23.64 9.73 -45.16
CA PHE A 394 -23.52 10.60 -46.34
C PHE A 394 -23.81 12.08 -46.01
N ARG A 395 -24.81 12.67 -46.69
CA ARG A 395 -25.17 14.09 -46.60
C ARG A 395 -26.26 14.30 -45.55
N SER A 396 -26.21 15.42 -44.82
CA SER A 396 -27.17 15.71 -43.76
C SER A 396 -28.60 15.88 -44.28
N THR A 397 -29.54 15.10 -43.76
CA THR A 397 -30.99 15.31 -43.92
C THR A 397 -31.49 16.48 -43.08
N LYS A 398 -32.78 16.87 -43.19
CA LYS A 398 -33.39 17.91 -42.34
C LYS A 398 -33.39 17.49 -40.86
N GLU A 399 -33.56 16.19 -40.64
CA GLU A 399 -33.52 15.51 -39.35
C GLU A 399 -32.10 15.55 -38.78
N ASP A 400 -31.07 15.32 -39.60
CA ASP A 400 -29.66 15.43 -39.21
C ASP A 400 -29.23 16.86 -38.92
N ILE A 401 -29.67 17.85 -39.71
CA ILE A 401 -29.47 19.27 -39.43
C ILE A 401 -30.03 19.63 -38.04
N THR A 402 -31.25 19.16 -37.74
CA THR A 402 -31.88 19.33 -36.42
C THR A 402 -31.08 18.64 -35.31
N ARG A 403 -30.53 17.45 -35.60
CA ARG A 403 -29.66 16.66 -34.69
C ARG A 403 -28.35 17.39 -34.40
N CYS A 404 -27.68 17.94 -35.42
CA CYS A 404 -26.47 18.76 -35.31
C CYS A 404 -26.69 19.99 -34.42
N ARG A 405 -27.77 20.75 -34.65
CA ARG A 405 -28.15 21.90 -33.80
C ARG A 405 -28.40 21.50 -32.35
N LYS A 406 -29.22 20.45 -32.12
CA LYS A 406 -29.52 19.94 -30.77
C LYS A 406 -28.25 19.45 -30.05
N TRP A 407 -27.33 18.81 -30.77
CA TRP A 407 -26.06 18.32 -30.24
C TRP A 407 -25.10 19.48 -29.87
N GLY A 408 -24.95 20.49 -30.75
CA GLY A 408 -24.21 21.71 -30.45
C GLY A 408 -24.76 22.46 -29.24
N SER A 409 -26.09 22.57 -29.13
CA SER A 409 -26.77 23.16 -27.96
C SER A 409 -26.52 22.36 -26.67
N LYS A 410 -26.55 21.02 -26.73
CA LYS A 410 -26.16 20.15 -25.58
C LYS A 410 -24.70 20.36 -25.20
N PHE A 411 -23.78 20.49 -26.16
CA PHE A 411 -22.36 20.74 -25.90
C PHE A 411 -22.13 22.10 -25.22
N SER A 412 -22.76 23.17 -25.72
CA SER A 412 -22.70 24.51 -25.14
C SER A 412 -23.21 24.54 -23.69
N LYS A 413 -24.33 23.88 -23.40
CA LYS A 413 -24.85 23.74 -22.02
C LYS A 413 -23.91 22.98 -21.08
N ILE A 414 -23.10 22.05 -21.58
CA ILE A 414 -22.06 21.35 -20.81
C ILE A 414 -20.85 22.27 -20.56
N ILE A 415 -20.43 23.06 -21.55
CA ILE A 415 -19.35 24.07 -21.41
C ILE A 415 -19.70 25.12 -20.35
N LEU A 416 -20.96 25.56 -20.32
CA LEU A 416 -21.49 26.52 -19.34
C LEU A 416 -21.80 25.89 -17.96
N GLY A 417 -21.69 24.56 -17.81
CA GLY A 417 -22.02 23.86 -16.55
C GLY A 417 -23.51 23.73 -16.24
N VAL A 418 -24.39 24.14 -17.16
CA VAL A 418 -25.87 24.13 -17.03
C VAL A 418 -26.44 22.71 -17.15
N LYS A 419 -25.75 21.80 -17.86
CA LYS A 419 -26.14 20.40 -18.01
C LYS A 419 -24.97 19.47 -17.75
N GLN A 420 -25.19 18.40 -16.99
CA GLN A 420 -24.18 17.37 -16.76
C GLN A 420 -23.97 16.51 -18.02
N ILE A 421 -22.82 15.83 -18.07
CA ILE A 421 -22.54 14.82 -19.08
C ILE A 421 -23.41 13.59 -18.78
N ASP A 422 -23.77 12.89 -19.85
CA ASP A 422 -24.59 11.69 -19.86
C ASP A 422 -23.97 10.59 -18.98
N GLU A 423 -24.58 10.32 -17.82
CA GLU A 423 -24.00 9.44 -16.77
C GLU A 423 -23.88 7.98 -17.23
N GLU A 424 -24.81 7.52 -18.05
CA GLU A 424 -24.82 6.16 -18.60
C GLU A 424 -23.69 5.99 -19.64
N PHE A 425 -23.46 7.00 -20.47
CA PHE A 425 -22.30 7.07 -21.37
C PHE A 425 -20.97 7.15 -20.61
N GLU A 426 -20.89 7.95 -19.53
CA GLU A 426 -19.75 7.96 -18.61
C GLU A 426 -19.50 6.56 -18.00
N PHE A 427 -20.55 5.86 -17.55
CA PHE A 427 -20.44 4.52 -16.99
C PHE A 427 -19.94 3.50 -18.04
N LYS A 428 -20.47 3.54 -19.27
CA LYS A 428 -19.97 2.72 -20.40
C LYS A 428 -18.49 3.01 -20.70
N ILE A 429 -18.06 4.28 -20.67
CA ILE A 429 -16.65 4.66 -20.81
C ILE A 429 -15.78 4.15 -19.65
N ARG A 430 -16.23 4.26 -18.39
CA ARG A 430 -15.51 3.71 -17.23
C ARG A 430 -15.33 2.19 -17.35
N LYS A 431 -16.36 1.47 -17.81
CA LYS A 431 -16.33 0.02 -18.08
C LYS A 431 -15.37 -0.35 -19.22
N LEU A 432 -15.26 0.49 -20.26
CA LEU A 432 -14.29 0.32 -21.35
C LEU A 432 -12.84 0.60 -20.91
N LYS A 433 -12.59 1.66 -20.13
CA LYS A 433 -11.28 1.93 -19.50
C LYS A 433 -10.79 0.72 -18.69
N LEU A 434 -11.68 0.12 -17.90
CA LEU A 434 -11.41 -1.10 -17.10
C LEU A 434 -11.15 -2.36 -17.94
N LYS A 435 -11.67 -2.44 -19.18
CA LYS A 435 -11.37 -3.53 -20.12
C LYS A 435 -10.01 -3.34 -20.80
N LEU A 436 -9.74 -2.17 -21.38
CA LEU A 436 -8.44 -1.92 -22.04
C LEU A 436 -7.26 -2.05 -21.06
N SER A 437 -7.40 -1.59 -19.82
CA SER A 437 -6.35 -1.74 -18.79
C SER A 437 -6.07 -3.20 -18.37
N LYS A 438 -6.95 -4.15 -18.73
CA LYS A 438 -6.72 -5.59 -18.52
C LYS A 438 -5.99 -6.22 -19.70
N TYR A 439 -6.34 -5.86 -20.93
CA TYR A 439 -5.68 -6.35 -22.15
C TYR A 439 -4.21 -5.89 -22.24
N LEU A 440 -3.92 -4.61 -21.95
CA LEU A 440 -2.52 -4.13 -21.95
C LEU A 440 -1.62 -4.84 -20.92
N ARG A 441 -2.19 -5.52 -19.91
CA ARG A 441 -1.45 -6.32 -18.92
C ARG A 441 -1.38 -7.82 -19.23
N SER A 442 -2.14 -8.34 -20.20
CA SER A 442 -2.00 -9.74 -20.63
C SER A 442 -0.80 -9.93 -21.55
N ASP A 443 -0.56 -8.96 -22.43
CA ASP A 443 0.34 -9.16 -23.58
C ASP A 443 1.81 -8.97 -23.19
N GLU A 444 2.11 -8.10 -22.21
CA GLU A 444 3.40 -8.05 -21.51
C GLU A 444 3.80 -9.43 -20.94
N MET A 445 2.81 -10.24 -20.54
CA MET A 445 3.05 -11.55 -19.93
C MET A 445 3.40 -12.63 -20.96
N GLU A 446 3.10 -12.45 -22.24
CA GLU A 446 3.49 -13.37 -23.32
C GLU A 446 4.87 -13.03 -23.89
N ILE A 447 5.17 -11.76 -24.10
CA ILE A 447 6.51 -11.29 -24.54
C ILE A 447 7.59 -11.73 -23.53
N SER A 448 7.26 -11.75 -22.23
CA SER A 448 8.16 -12.23 -21.17
C SER A 448 8.53 -13.73 -21.26
N LYS A 449 7.78 -14.56 -22.01
CA LYS A 449 8.07 -16.01 -22.11
C LYS A 449 9.16 -16.33 -23.12
N VAL A 450 9.34 -15.50 -24.16
CA VAL A 450 10.29 -15.76 -25.26
C VAL A 450 11.73 -15.38 -24.87
N SER A 451 11.91 -14.32 -24.08
CA SER A 451 13.23 -13.82 -23.64
C SER A 451 13.88 -14.61 -22.50
N ASN A 452 13.11 -15.42 -21.76
CA ASN A 452 13.56 -16.07 -20.52
C ASN A 452 14.54 -17.26 -20.70
N LYS A 453 14.88 -17.67 -21.93
CA LYS A 453 15.78 -18.81 -22.19
C LYS A 453 17.30 -18.49 -22.15
N ARG A 454 17.70 -17.22 -21.94
CA ARG A 454 19.13 -16.80 -21.96
C ARG A 454 19.63 -16.00 -20.74
N LEU A 455 18.82 -15.83 -19.69
CA LEU A 455 19.12 -14.96 -18.53
C LEU A 455 19.28 -15.71 -17.19
N SER A 456 19.55 -17.02 -17.20
CA SER A 456 19.52 -17.88 -16.01
C SER A 456 20.76 -17.81 -15.08
N LYS A 457 21.63 -16.79 -15.20
CA LYS A 457 22.79 -16.58 -14.33
C LYS A 457 23.14 -15.09 -14.14
N PHE A 458 22.28 -14.30 -13.49
CA PHE A 458 22.66 -13.14 -12.66
C PHE A 458 21.45 -12.67 -11.80
N ASN A 459 21.70 -12.48 -10.50
CA ASN A 459 20.87 -11.84 -9.46
C ASN A 459 19.33 -11.74 -9.64
N LYS A 460 18.61 -12.73 -9.11
CA LYS A 460 17.19 -12.60 -8.71
C LYS A 460 17.07 -12.13 -7.25
N SER A 461 17.15 -10.82 -7.02
CA SER A 461 16.72 -10.20 -5.75
C SER A 461 16.52 -8.70 -5.97
N GLN A 462 15.43 -8.13 -5.45
CA GLN A 462 14.89 -6.80 -5.80
C GLN A 462 14.25 -6.77 -7.20
N TYR A 463 12.94 -7.02 -7.27
CA TYR A 463 11.93 -6.30 -8.08
C TYR A 463 10.50 -6.90 -7.98
N ASP A 464 10.34 -8.03 -7.28
CA ASP A 464 9.01 -8.57 -6.91
C ASP A 464 8.38 -7.81 -5.72
N ASN A 465 8.00 -6.55 -5.96
CA ASN A 465 7.12 -5.78 -5.08
C ASN A 465 5.93 -5.21 -5.89
N LYS A 466 5.19 -6.11 -6.56
CA LYS A 466 3.90 -5.79 -7.18
C LYS A 466 2.84 -5.58 -6.09
N ASN A 467 2.78 -4.36 -5.55
CA ASN A 467 1.74 -3.92 -4.64
C ASN A 467 0.36 -4.14 -5.27
N SER A 468 -0.44 -5.03 -4.67
CA SER A 468 -1.86 -5.18 -5.01
C SER A 468 -2.68 -4.28 -4.09
N PHE A 469 -3.11 -3.14 -4.62
CA PHE A 469 -4.02 -2.23 -3.93
C PHE A 469 -5.34 -2.96 -3.61
N LYS A 470 -5.75 -2.91 -2.34
CA LYS A 470 -7.08 -3.36 -1.88
C LYS A 470 -8.00 -2.16 -1.74
N GLU A 471 -9.30 -2.38 -1.91
CA GLU A 471 -10.36 -1.36 -1.79
C GLU A 471 -10.89 -1.32 -0.34
N ASP A 472 -10.52 -0.28 0.42
CA ASP A 472 -10.89 -0.16 1.85
C ASP A 472 -12.25 0.54 2.08
N GLY A 473 -12.95 0.98 1.02
CA GLY A 473 -14.18 1.78 1.08
C GLY A 473 -14.03 3.21 1.63
N LYS A 474 -12.96 3.51 2.39
CA LYS A 474 -12.73 4.80 3.05
C LYS A 474 -11.96 5.77 2.15
N LEU A 475 -12.43 7.02 2.06
CA LEU A 475 -11.74 8.11 1.39
C LEU A 475 -10.37 8.36 2.04
N LYS A 476 -9.30 8.09 1.29
CA LYS A 476 -7.90 8.32 1.67
C LYS A 476 -7.38 9.60 1.03
N LEU A 477 -6.33 10.16 1.62
CA LEU A 477 -5.54 11.25 1.06
C LEU A 477 -4.28 10.65 0.45
N TRP A 478 -4.19 10.65 -0.87
CA TRP A 478 -3.08 10.09 -1.62
C TRP A 478 -2.15 11.21 -2.06
N LYS A 479 -0.97 11.29 -1.45
CA LYS A 479 0.09 12.16 -1.90
C LYS A 479 0.81 11.50 -3.05
N CYS A 480 0.89 12.20 -4.17
CA CYS A 480 1.79 11.78 -5.24
C CYS A 480 3.24 12.03 -4.80
N LEU A 481 4.11 11.01 -4.86
CA LEU A 481 5.55 11.15 -4.59
C LEU A 481 6.23 12.14 -5.53
N ILE A 482 5.61 12.39 -6.67
CA ILE A 482 6.20 13.15 -7.76
C ILE A 482 5.92 14.65 -7.56
N CYS A 483 4.66 15.09 -7.57
CA CYS A 483 4.33 16.53 -7.39
C CYS A 483 4.08 16.96 -5.94
N GLY A 484 3.79 16.01 -5.05
CA GLY A 484 3.25 16.30 -3.72
C GLY A 484 1.75 16.62 -3.65
N GLU A 485 1.01 16.61 -4.77
CA GLU A 485 -0.46 16.78 -4.78
C GLU A 485 -1.15 15.71 -3.93
N ILE A 486 -2.16 16.13 -3.17
CA ILE A 486 -2.93 15.28 -2.26
C ILE A 486 -4.34 15.09 -2.82
N ILE A 487 -4.67 13.87 -3.25
CA ILE A 487 -5.98 13.55 -3.82
C ILE A 487 -6.84 12.74 -2.85
N LYS A 488 -8.09 13.16 -2.67
CA LYS A 488 -9.09 12.51 -1.82
C LYS A 488 -9.81 11.40 -2.61
N SER A 489 -9.38 10.14 -2.46
CA SER A 489 -9.94 8.97 -3.17
C SER A 489 -9.80 7.67 -2.35
N VAL A 490 -10.68 6.69 -2.56
CA VAL A 490 -10.68 5.42 -1.79
C VAL A 490 -9.48 4.53 -2.15
N LEU A 491 -9.16 4.46 -3.43
CA LEU A 491 -7.95 3.88 -4.00
C LEU A 491 -6.95 4.98 -4.37
N PRO A 492 -5.66 4.67 -4.62
CA PRO A 492 -4.79 5.62 -5.29
C PRO A 492 -5.42 5.98 -6.64
N PRO A 493 -5.39 7.24 -7.08
CA PRO A 493 -6.12 7.70 -8.26
C PRO A 493 -6.02 6.74 -9.44
N ASP A 494 -7.16 6.17 -9.86
CA ASP A 494 -7.30 4.85 -10.49
C ASP A 494 -6.45 4.58 -11.74
N TYR A 495 -5.90 5.63 -12.33
CA TYR A 495 -5.10 5.59 -13.54
C TYR A 495 -3.87 6.52 -13.48
N TYR A 496 -3.94 7.60 -12.69
CA TYR A 496 -2.96 8.68 -12.71
C TYR A 496 -3.28 9.81 -11.73
N CYS A 497 -2.27 10.59 -11.40
CA CYS A 497 -2.41 11.82 -10.65
C CYS A 497 -3.05 12.94 -11.50
N PRO A 498 -4.14 13.61 -11.04
CA PRO A 498 -4.83 14.66 -11.79
C PRO A 498 -4.03 15.97 -11.89
N ALA A 499 -3.23 16.29 -10.87
CA ALA A 499 -2.27 17.41 -10.91
C ALA A 499 -0.83 16.96 -11.19
N CYS A 500 -0.63 15.65 -11.44
CA CYS A 500 0.60 14.89 -11.74
C CYS A 500 0.94 14.20 -13.10
N GLY A 501 -0.04 13.66 -13.83
CA GLY A 501 0.25 12.87 -15.03
C GLY A 501 0.66 11.43 -14.70
N ALA A 502 1.64 11.27 -13.81
CA ALA A 502 2.21 10.01 -13.33
C ALA A 502 1.17 8.99 -12.83
N GLY A 503 1.45 7.69 -13.00
CA GLY A 503 0.52 6.58 -12.79
C GLY A 503 0.20 6.24 -11.32
N PRO A 504 -0.61 5.20 -11.06
CA PRO A 504 -1.00 4.82 -9.71
C PRO A 504 0.18 4.33 -8.85
N GLU A 505 1.27 3.87 -9.47
CA GLU A 505 2.48 3.37 -8.80
C GLU A 505 3.26 4.42 -8.00
N VAL A 506 3.07 5.70 -8.30
CA VAL A 506 3.79 6.80 -7.63
C VAL A 506 3.04 7.41 -6.42
N PHE A 507 2.00 6.74 -5.93
CA PHE A 507 1.14 7.25 -4.87
C PHE A 507 1.37 6.58 -3.51
N VAL A 508 1.49 7.42 -2.48
CA VAL A 508 1.44 6.99 -1.06
C VAL A 508 0.21 7.59 -0.40
N CYS A 509 -0.52 6.75 0.33
CA CYS A 509 -1.58 7.20 1.22
C CYS A 509 -0.94 7.92 2.42
N ILE A 510 -1.17 9.23 2.53
CA ILE A 510 -0.70 10.05 3.66
C ILE A 510 -1.75 10.25 4.76
N GLY A 511 -2.97 9.72 4.58
CA GLY A 511 -4.00 9.77 5.61
C GLY A 511 -5.39 9.38 5.12
N PHE A 512 -6.40 9.64 5.95
CA PHE A 512 -7.81 9.49 5.62
C PHE A 512 -8.52 10.84 5.66
N ALA A 513 -9.50 11.03 4.79
CA ALA A 513 -10.19 12.30 4.64
C ALA A 513 -11.55 12.28 5.36
N ASN A 514 -11.77 13.22 6.28
CA ASN A 514 -12.98 13.27 7.09
C ASN A 514 -14.27 13.56 6.27
N PRO A 515 -15.47 13.18 6.76
CA PRO A 515 -16.75 13.42 6.07
C PRO A 515 -17.38 14.79 6.36
N GLU A 516 -17.09 15.41 7.50
CA GLU A 516 -17.66 16.70 7.88
C GLU A 516 -16.86 17.86 7.31
N TYR A 517 -17.24 18.34 6.12
CA TYR A 517 -17.04 19.73 5.72
C TYR A 517 -17.96 20.07 4.53
N ASN A 518 -19.10 20.73 4.79
CA ASN A 518 -19.85 21.40 3.73
C ASN A 518 -20.74 22.53 4.28
N LYS A 519 -20.82 23.63 3.52
CA LYS A 519 -21.68 24.82 3.75
C LYS A 519 -21.60 25.50 5.13
N LYS A 520 -20.60 26.37 5.31
CA LYS A 520 -20.75 27.69 6.01
C LYS A 520 -19.55 28.64 5.86
N SER A 521 -18.37 28.15 5.51
CA SER A 521 -17.15 28.97 5.38
C SER A 521 -16.89 29.51 3.95
N LYS A 522 -17.94 29.97 3.26
CA LYS A 522 -17.81 30.58 1.91
C LYS A 522 -18.56 31.90 1.71
N GLU A 523 -19.29 32.35 2.73
CA GLU A 523 -20.03 33.63 2.72
C GLU A 523 -19.41 34.65 3.71
N LYS A 524 -18.28 34.32 4.35
CA LYS A 524 -17.64 35.16 5.39
C LYS A 524 -16.20 35.57 5.07
N LEU A 525 -15.81 35.55 3.80
CA LEU A 525 -14.47 35.89 3.30
C LEU A 525 -14.52 36.85 2.09
N GLU A 526 -15.68 37.44 1.79
CA GLU A 526 -15.86 38.41 0.69
C GLU A 526 -16.31 39.81 1.19
N GLU A 527 -16.53 40.03 2.49
CA GLU A 527 -17.08 41.30 3.02
C GLU A 527 -16.08 42.27 3.69
N GLU A 528 -14.88 41.83 4.10
CA GLU A 528 -13.92 42.67 4.84
C GLU A 528 -12.64 42.92 4.04
N GLY A 529 -12.75 43.80 3.03
CA GLY A 529 -11.60 44.40 2.37
C GLY A 529 -11.25 45.76 2.96
N LEU A 530 -10.01 45.90 3.45
CA LEU A 530 -9.26 47.14 3.77
C LEU A 530 -7.80 46.68 4.02
N GLY A 531 -6.74 47.42 3.71
CA GLY A 531 -6.61 48.82 3.32
C GLY A 531 -5.40 49.39 4.05
N LEU A 532 -4.23 49.40 3.39
CA LEU A 532 -2.97 49.88 3.97
C LEU A 532 -3.10 51.32 4.50
N LYS A 533 -2.85 51.51 5.80
CA LYS A 533 -2.45 52.82 6.37
C LYS A 533 -1.34 52.63 7.40
N ILE A 534 -0.25 53.37 7.19
CA ILE A 534 0.84 53.58 8.13
C ILE A 534 0.42 54.72 9.07
N ASN A 535 0.80 54.65 10.35
CA ASN A 535 1.04 55.86 11.15
C ASN A 535 2.05 55.57 12.26
N ASN A 536 2.98 56.50 12.45
CA ASN A 536 3.97 56.49 13.54
C ASN A 536 3.33 56.97 14.85
N ASN A 537 3.88 56.56 16.00
CA ASN A 537 4.40 57.51 16.99
C ASN A 537 5.25 56.84 18.08
N ILE A 538 6.13 57.65 18.69
CA ILE A 538 7.17 57.30 19.66
C ILE A 538 6.74 57.77 21.06
N SER A 539 7.10 57.02 22.11
CA SER A 539 7.50 57.46 23.49
C SER A 539 7.24 56.34 24.51
N SER A 540 7.87 56.29 25.69
CA SER A 540 9.26 56.49 26.13
C SER A 540 9.34 56.10 27.62
N ASN A 541 10.54 56.12 28.23
CA ASN A 541 10.81 56.04 29.68
C ASN A 541 10.63 54.67 30.37
N ASP A 542 11.38 54.30 31.42
CA ASP A 542 12.71 54.71 31.97
C ASP A 542 13.10 53.71 33.10
N ASP A 543 14.40 53.65 33.45
CA ASP A 543 15.02 53.46 34.79
C ASP A 543 14.66 52.22 35.68
N ASP A 544 15.54 51.65 36.54
CA ASP A 544 16.98 51.86 36.77
C ASP A 544 17.65 50.70 37.58
N ASP A 545 18.99 50.77 37.66
CA ASP A 545 19.89 50.34 38.76
C ASP A 545 20.02 48.85 39.20
N ASN A 546 21.21 48.24 39.07
CA ASN A 546 22.41 48.22 39.97
C ASN A 546 22.21 47.27 41.19
N ASP A 547 23.17 46.51 41.75
CA ASP A 547 24.64 46.34 41.58
C ASP A 547 25.04 44.94 42.18
N ASP A 548 26.26 44.37 42.18
CA ASP A 548 27.61 44.76 41.71
C ASP A 548 28.51 43.49 41.44
N ASN A 549 29.74 43.71 40.95
CA ASN A 549 31.07 43.06 41.18
C ASN A 549 31.19 41.75 42.03
N ASP A 550 32.10 40.76 41.82
CA ASP A 550 33.48 40.72 41.26
C ASP A 550 33.95 39.27 40.96
N LYS A 551 35.07 38.93 40.25
CA LYS A 551 35.82 39.49 39.09
C LYS A 551 36.82 38.41 38.57
N ILE A 552 36.83 38.09 37.26
CA ILE A 552 38.02 37.65 36.44
C ILE A 552 38.55 36.19 36.71
N ILE A 553 38.84 35.28 35.75
CA ILE A 553 39.90 35.15 34.69
C ILE A 553 39.46 33.97 33.79
N GLN A 554 39.56 33.90 32.45
CA GLN A 554 39.93 34.79 31.34
C GLN A 554 39.08 34.32 30.13
N LYS A 555 38.37 35.22 29.42
CA LYS A 555 38.79 35.98 28.22
C LYS A 555 39.16 35.11 27.01
N ASN A 556 38.39 35.08 25.90
CA ASN A 556 37.92 36.14 24.97
C ASN A 556 38.88 36.27 23.75
N ILE A 557 38.62 36.96 22.63
CA ILE A 557 37.72 38.09 22.28
C ILE A 557 37.47 38.02 20.73
N VAL A 558 36.23 38.13 20.19
CA VAL A 558 35.53 39.36 19.70
C VAL A 558 35.96 39.72 18.24
N LEU A 559 35.07 40.10 17.29
CA LEU A 559 34.20 41.30 17.20
C LEU A 559 32.92 41.08 16.36
N THR A 560 31.82 41.77 16.77
CA THR A 560 30.78 42.53 15.99
C THR A 560 30.12 41.93 14.71
N SER A 561 28.90 42.29 14.29
CA SER A 561 27.90 43.29 14.75
C SER A 561 26.48 42.86 14.33
N SER A 562 25.48 43.56 14.86
CA SER A 562 24.06 43.49 14.56
C SER A 562 23.67 43.63 13.06
N HIS A 563 22.79 42.74 12.61
CA HIS A 563 21.66 43.11 11.76
C HIS A 563 20.41 42.34 12.23
N GLU A 564 19.25 42.99 12.13
CA GLU A 564 18.06 42.61 12.90
C GLU A 564 17.42 41.31 12.43
N SER A 565 17.04 40.48 13.41
CA SER A 565 16.14 39.36 13.21
C SER A 565 14.75 39.87 12.88
N PHE A 566 14.28 39.63 11.66
CA PHE A 566 12.87 39.76 11.31
C PHE A 566 12.04 38.78 12.15
N ASN A 567 11.44 39.29 13.22
CA ASN A 567 10.32 38.64 13.88
C ASN A 567 9.15 38.61 12.89
N VAL A 568 8.76 37.42 12.46
CA VAL A 568 7.43 37.21 11.91
C VAL A 568 6.51 37.06 13.11
N VAL A 569 5.66 38.06 13.34
CA VAL A 569 4.49 37.90 14.20
C VAL A 569 3.67 36.77 13.59
N MET A 570 3.54 35.67 14.33
CA MET A 570 2.59 34.62 13.98
C MET A 570 1.21 35.07 14.46
N ASP A 571 0.18 34.77 13.69
CA ASP A 571 -1.16 34.73 14.25
C ASP A 571 -1.14 33.62 15.32
N ASP A 572 -1.36 34.00 16.58
CA ASP A 572 -1.47 33.08 17.71
C ASP A 572 -2.75 32.24 17.58
N ASP A 573 -2.66 31.09 16.89
CA ASP A 573 -3.28 29.84 17.32
C ASP A 573 -2.81 28.64 16.47
N ASP A 574 -2.50 27.51 17.13
CA ASP A 574 -2.09 26.20 16.56
C ASP A 574 -0.69 26.09 15.89
N GLU A 575 0.38 26.54 16.58
CA GLU A 575 1.68 25.87 16.43
C GLU A 575 1.56 24.38 16.83
N PRO A 576 2.10 23.41 16.04
CA PRO A 576 2.08 22.01 16.41
C PRO A 576 3.12 21.73 17.50
N ASN A 577 2.72 21.92 18.76
CA ASN A 577 3.44 21.64 20.01
C ASN A 577 4.44 20.45 19.88
N VAL A 578 5.71 20.74 19.62
CA VAL A 578 6.76 19.72 19.46
C VAL A 578 7.12 19.18 20.84
N TYR A 579 6.57 18.00 21.17
CA TYR A 579 6.80 17.39 22.47
C TYR A 579 8.31 17.10 22.71
N THR A 580 8.94 17.81 23.65
CA THR A 580 10.37 17.67 23.99
C THR A 580 10.65 16.72 25.16
N GLY A 581 9.60 16.29 25.88
CA GLY A 581 9.71 15.54 27.13
C GLY A 581 10.39 14.16 27.01
N HIS A 582 10.78 13.61 28.16
CA HIS A 582 11.48 12.33 28.28
C HIS A 582 10.50 11.16 28.28
N ILE A 583 10.57 10.33 27.22
CA ILE A 583 9.79 9.10 27.09
C ILE A 583 10.66 7.90 27.49
N VAL A 584 10.22 7.18 28.51
CA VAL A 584 10.86 5.92 28.93
C VAL A 584 10.03 4.73 28.44
N ILE A 585 10.68 3.77 27.80
CA ILE A 585 10.05 2.59 27.19
C ILE A 585 10.64 1.34 27.84
N VAL A 586 9.80 0.55 28.50
CA VAL A 586 10.19 -0.62 29.27
C VAL A 586 9.83 -1.89 28.50
N GLY A 587 10.83 -2.57 27.97
CA GLY A 587 10.69 -3.72 27.08
C GLY A 587 11.12 -3.37 25.65
N ALA A 588 12.04 -4.15 25.09
CA ALA A 588 12.65 -3.91 23.79
C ALA A 588 12.33 -5.03 22.78
N SER A 589 11.08 -5.47 22.76
CA SER A 589 10.52 -6.40 21.77
C SER A 589 9.93 -5.63 20.57
N GLY A 590 9.23 -6.31 19.66
CA GLY A 590 8.55 -5.68 18.52
C GLY A 590 7.65 -4.50 18.89
N ALA A 591 6.95 -4.56 20.03
CA ALA A 591 6.10 -3.47 20.50
C ALA A 591 6.91 -2.23 20.94
N GLY A 592 7.94 -2.43 21.76
CA GLY A 592 8.80 -1.33 22.22
C GLY A 592 9.62 -0.70 21.09
N VAL A 593 10.12 -1.50 20.15
CA VAL A 593 10.81 -1.00 18.96
C VAL A 593 9.87 -0.24 18.03
N SER A 594 8.63 -0.72 17.86
CA SER A 594 7.63 -0.01 17.05
C SER A 594 7.28 1.34 17.67
N ALA A 595 7.10 1.42 19.00
CA ALA A 595 6.91 2.68 19.71
C ALA A 595 8.09 3.66 19.50
N VAL A 596 9.34 3.17 19.62
CA VAL A 596 10.55 3.97 19.34
C VAL A 596 10.56 4.53 17.92
N LYS A 597 10.28 3.69 16.91
CA LYS A 597 10.26 4.11 15.50
C LYS A 597 9.14 5.14 15.27
N ALA A 598 7.94 4.88 15.78
CA ALA A 598 6.79 5.77 15.63
C ALA A 598 7.01 7.15 16.27
N ILE A 599 7.58 7.19 17.48
CA ILE A 599 7.97 8.45 18.15
C ILE A 599 8.98 9.20 17.28
N ARG A 600 10.11 8.57 16.94
CA ARG A 600 11.22 9.28 16.29
C ARG A 600 10.90 9.71 14.85
N SER A 601 10.10 8.94 14.11
CA SER A 601 9.64 9.35 12.78
C SER A 601 8.69 10.56 12.77
N ASN A 602 8.08 10.90 13.92
CA ASN A 602 7.13 12.01 14.04
C ASN A 602 7.59 13.11 15.01
N ASN A 603 8.71 12.91 15.71
CA ASN A 603 9.29 13.86 16.64
C ASN A 603 10.80 13.65 16.78
N SER A 604 11.58 14.62 16.29
CA SER A 604 13.05 14.61 16.35
C SER A 604 13.62 14.99 17.72
N GLN A 605 12.88 15.76 18.53
CA GLN A 605 13.39 16.38 19.77
C GLN A 605 13.09 15.58 21.04
N ALA A 606 12.07 14.72 21.05
CA ALA A 606 11.70 13.92 22.21
C ALA A 606 12.88 13.06 22.68
N LYS A 607 13.19 13.11 23.98
CA LYS A 607 14.25 12.31 24.60
C LYS A 607 13.75 10.89 24.83
N ILE A 608 14.35 9.90 24.16
CA ILE A 608 13.90 8.49 24.22
C ILE A 608 14.88 7.65 25.05
N THR A 609 14.35 6.89 26.01
CA THR A 609 15.11 5.83 26.69
C THR A 609 14.42 4.48 26.55
N LEU A 610 15.09 3.52 25.94
CA LEU A 610 14.65 2.14 25.82
C LEU A 610 15.37 1.27 26.86
N ILE A 611 14.62 0.41 27.57
CA ILE A 611 15.16 -0.45 28.63
C ILE A 611 14.82 -1.91 28.30
N SER A 612 15.84 -2.79 28.30
CA SER A 612 15.67 -4.23 28.12
C SER A 612 16.33 -5.02 29.25
N GLY A 613 15.61 -6.00 29.80
CA GLY A 613 16.14 -6.96 30.76
C GLY A 613 17.08 -8.00 30.15
N GLU A 614 17.14 -8.10 28.82
CA GLU A 614 17.96 -9.05 28.06
C GLU A 614 19.31 -8.45 27.67
N ASN A 615 20.31 -9.31 27.43
CA ASN A 615 21.67 -8.89 27.05
C ASN A 615 21.85 -8.71 25.52
N ALA A 616 20.80 -8.94 24.73
CA ALA A 616 20.79 -8.83 23.27
C ALA A 616 20.39 -7.43 22.75
N MET A 617 20.68 -7.14 21.47
CA MET A 617 19.98 -6.07 20.74
C MET A 617 18.51 -6.48 20.51
N PRO A 618 17.57 -5.55 20.32
CA PRO A 618 16.17 -5.89 20.07
C PRO A 618 16.01 -6.82 18.87
N TYR A 619 15.27 -7.92 19.02
CA TYR A 619 15.13 -8.96 17.98
C TYR A 619 13.70 -9.49 17.88
N TYR A 620 13.41 -10.19 16.78
CA TYR A 620 12.08 -10.71 16.49
C TYR A 620 11.83 -12.05 17.20
N ARG A 621 11.30 -12.02 18.43
CA ARG A 621 11.11 -13.23 19.27
C ARG A 621 10.49 -14.47 18.59
N PRO A 622 9.54 -14.36 17.64
CA PRO A 622 8.99 -15.55 16.99
C PRO A 622 10.00 -16.40 16.19
N THR A 623 11.18 -15.88 15.82
CA THR A 623 12.22 -16.69 15.15
C THR A 623 13.18 -17.39 16.13
N LEU A 624 12.95 -17.34 17.44
CA LEU A 624 13.78 -18.08 18.40
C LEU A 624 13.77 -19.60 18.17
N THR A 625 12.65 -20.15 17.66
CA THR A 625 12.54 -21.56 17.28
C THR A 625 13.43 -21.91 16.09
N SER A 626 13.50 -21.09 15.04
CA SER A 626 14.39 -21.35 13.89
C SER A 626 15.88 -21.13 14.25
N VAL A 627 16.17 -20.12 15.08
CA VAL A 627 17.53 -19.83 15.58
C VAL A 627 18.05 -20.94 16.50
N LEU A 628 17.17 -21.72 17.14
CA LEU A 628 17.56 -22.87 17.95
C LEU A 628 18.33 -23.92 17.14
N SER A 629 17.90 -24.26 15.92
CA SER A 629 18.60 -25.21 15.05
C SER A 629 19.67 -24.56 14.16
N ASN A 630 19.42 -23.34 13.65
CA ASN A 630 20.21 -22.71 12.60
C ASN A 630 20.92 -21.42 13.08
N TYR A 631 21.81 -21.51 14.08
CA TYR A 631 22.61 -20.34 14.45
C TYR A 631 23.77 -20.11 13.44
N SER A 632 23.44 -19.54 12.27
CA SER A 632 24.41 -19.17 11.24
C SER A 632 24.72 -17.66 11.27
N LYS A 633 25.99 -17.27 11.12
CA LYS A 633 26.39 -15.83 11.07
C LYS A 633 25.77 -15.06 9.88
N SER A 634 25.31 -15.77 8.86
CA SER A 634 24.70 -15.20 7.64
C SER A 634 23.32 -14.57 7.88
N GLU A 635 22.59 -14.97 8.92
CA GLU A 635 21.18 -14.56 9.13
C GLU A 635 21.03 -13.41 10.16
N GLU A 636 22.13 -12.92 10.75
CA GLU A 636 22.10 -11.88 11.81
C GLU A 636 21.40 -10.58 11.39
N LYS A 637 21.37 -10.24 10.09
CA LYS A 637 20.78 -8.98 9.59
C LYS A 637 19.25 -8.93 9.64
N GLU A 638 18.55 -10.06 9.58
CA GLU A 638 17.08 -10.11 9.61
C GLU A 638 16.53 -10.43 11.01
N PHE A 639 17.35 -10.99 11.89
CA PHE A 639 16.96 -11.34 13.26
C PHE A 639 16.76 -10.10 14.17
N PHE A 640 17.65 -9.10 14.05
CA PHE A 640 17.62 -7.90 14.91
C PHE A 640 16.72 -6.79 14.34
N LEU A 641 15.79 -6.30 15.17
CA LEU A 641 14.82 -5.24 14.85
C LEU A 641 15.43 -3.82 14.88
N LEU A 642 16.54 -3.66 15.61
CA LEU A 642 17.37 -2.44 15.70
C LEU A 642 18.85 -2.83 15.78
N ASN A 643 19.71 -2.09 15.08
CA ASN A 643 21.17 -2.18 15.19
C ASN A 643 21.74 -1.01 16.04
N LYS A 644 23.05 -1.05 16.35
CA LYS A 644 23.71 0.00 17.14
C LYS A 644 23.69 1.37 16.43
N GLU A 645 23.87 1.37 15.12
CA GLU A 645 23.89 2.58 14.28
C GLU A 645 22.57 3.34 14.36
N TYR A 646 21.43 2.64 14.29
CA TYR A 646 20.11 3.25 14.41
C TYR A 646 19.93 3.92 15.78
N LEU A 647 20.38 3.28 16.87
CA LEU A 647 20.27 3.88 18.21
C LEU A 647 21.08 5.17 18.33
N VAL A 648 22.31 5.18 17.80
CA VAL A 648 23.19 6.36 17.80
C VAL A 648 22.62 7.47 16.90
N LYS A 649 22.24 7.15 15.66
CA LYS A 649 21.69 8.11 14.67
C LYS A 649 20.41 8.81 15.15
N ASN A 650 19.65 8.18 16.04
CA ASN A 650 18.34 8.65 16.49
C ASN A 650 18.35 9.10 17.98
N GLU A 651 19.52 9.19 18.60
CA GLU A 651 19.70 9.64 20.00
C GLU A 651 18.86 8.83 21.02
N ILE A 652 18.79 7.51 20.83
CA ILE A 652 18.04 6.61 21.69
C ILE A 652 18.98 6.05 22.77
N THR A 653 18.74 6.42 24.02
CA THR A 653 19.47 5.85 25.16
C THR A 653 18.99 4.42 25.40
N PHE A 654 19.84 3.40 25.20
CA PHE A 654 19.45 1.99 25.33
C PHE A 654 20.15 1.27 26.49
N TYR A 655 19.38 0.95 27.54
CA TYR A 655 19.85 0.16 28.67
C TYR A 655 19.57 -1.33 28.47
N LYS A 656 20.58 -2.09 28.00
CA LYS A 656 20.57 -3.55 28.01
C LYS A 656 20.80 -4.13 29.40
N ASN A 657 20.42 -5.39 29.59
CA ASN A 657 20.63 -6.18 30.81
C ASN A 657 20.16 -5.44 32.09
N SER A 658 19.07 -4.68 31.97
CA SER A 658 18.60 -3.71 32.94
C SER A 658 17.09 -3.85 33.14
N VAL A 659 16.65 -4.01 34.38
CA VAL A 659 15.24 -4.31 34.72
C VAL A 659 14.67 -3.17 35.54
N VAL A 660 13.48 -2.68 35.15
CA VAL A 660 12.71 -1.75 35.98
C VAL A 660 12.05 -2.53 37.11
N THR A 661 12.37 -2.18 38.35
CA THR A 661 11.90 -2.88 39.56
C THR A 661 10.78 -2.16 40.30
N GLU A 662 10.64 -0.86 40.09
CA GLU A 662 9.68 0.01 40.75
C GLU A 662 9.29 1.17 39.81
N ILE A 663 8.01 1.52 39.75
CA ILE A 663 7.50 2.75 39.12
C ILE A 663 6.82 3.58 40.21
N LYS A 664 7.29 4.80 40.44
CA LYS A 664 6.69 5.77 41.37
C LYS A 664 5.83 6.76 40.59
N ARG A 665 4.58 6.40 40.29
CA ARG A 665 3.65 7.18 39.44
C ARG A 665 3.58 8.67 39.85
N LYS A 666 3.29 8.96 41.13
CA LYS A 666 3.23 10.32 41.69
C LYS A 666 4.55 11.13 41.58
N LYS A 667 5.70 10.48 41.40
CA LYS A 667 7.01 11.13 41.25
C LYS A 667 7.54 11.05 39.80
N LYS A 668 6.73 10.55 38.86
CA LYS A 668 7.08 10.18 37.48
C LYS A 668 8.51 9.63 37.34
N MET A 669 8.83 8.60 38.13
CA MET A 669 10.19 8.04 38.24
C MET A 669 10.18 6.52 38.22
N VAL A 670 11.11 5.91 37.47
CA VAL A 670 11.38 4.47 37.49
C VAL A 670 12.70 4.15 38.20
N LYS A 671 12.75 2.99 38.87
CA LYS A 671 13.98 2.44 39.49
C LYS A 671 14.52 1.30 38.64
N ILE A 672 15.71 1.49 38.07
CA ILE A 672 16.39 0.55 37.18
C ILE A 672 17.49 -0.17 37.97
N LEU A 673 17.53 -1.50 37.87
CA LEU A 673 18.64 -2.32 38.35
C LEU A 673 19.34 -3.00 37.16
N ARG A 674 20.65 -2.84 37.07
CA ARG A 674 21.49 -3.59 36.12
C ARG A 674 21.75 -4.98 36.68
N ARG A 675 21.56 -6.02 35.87
CA ARG A 675 21.96 -7.39 36.21
C ARG A 675 23.49 -7.50 36.06
N THR A 676 24.14 -8.17 37.00
CA THR A 676 25.58 -8.41 36.98
C THR A 676 25.87 -9.91 36.93
N LYS A 677 26.82 -10.31 36.09
CA LYS A 677 27.25 -11.70 35.92
C LYS A 677 28.12 -12.10 37.12
N LYS A 678 27.83 -13.22 37.78
CA LYS A 678 28.71 -13.80 38.81
C LYS A 678 29.22 -15.15 38.36
N LEU A 679 30.51 -15.21 38.02
CA LEU A 679 31.23 -16.47 37.89
C LEU A 679 31.29 -17.16 39.27
N LYS A 680 30.98 -18.46 39.30
CA LYS A 680 31.30 -19.36 40.40
C LYS A 680 32.17 -20.48 39.83
N ASN A 681 33.37 -20.63 40.37
CA ASN A 681 34.20 -21.80 40.10
C ASN A 681 33.48 -23.08 40.54
N THR A 682 33.83 -24.22 39.90
CA THR A 682 33.35 -25.61 40.11
C THR A 682 32.04 -26.05 39.45
N SER A 683 31.35 -25.22 38.66
CA SER A 683 30.39 -25.71 37.65
C SER A 683 30.17 -24.66 36.56
N ASN A 684 30.35 -25.03 35.28
CA ASN A 684 30.22 -24.13 34.12
C ASN A 684 28.75 -23.72 33.84
N GLN A 685 28.14 -22.99 34.77
CA GLN A 685 26.81 -22.40 34.65
C GLN A 685 26.87 -20.90 34.97
N GLU A 686 26.34 -20.08 34.07
CA GLU A 686 26.29 -18.64 34.28
C GLU A 686 25.13 -18.27 35.22
N GLN A 687 25.40 -17.56 36.31
CA GLN A 687 24.34 -16.96 37.15
C GLN A 687 24.40 -15.43 37.08
N TYR A 688 23.27 -14.82 36.72
CA TYR A 688 23.05 -13.38 36.82
C TYR A 688 22.46 -13.03 38.17
N LEU A 689 23.19 -12.30 39.00
CA LEU A 689 22.70 -11.77 40.26
C LEU A 689 22.28 -10.32 40.11
N ILE A 690 21.16 -9.95 40.75
CA ILE A 690 20.76 -8.55 40.92
C ILE A 690 21.59 -7.95 42.06
N LYS A 691 22.82 -7.51 41.77
CA LYS A 691 23.67 -6.72 42.66
C LYS A 691 24.31 -5.57 41.90
N GLY A 692 23.89 -4.34 42.18
CA GLY A 692 24.47 -3.14 41.60
C GLY A 692 23.70 -1.89 41.97
N ASN A 693 24.35 -0.73 41.87
CA ASN A 693 23.79 0.58 42.21
C ASN A 693 22.47 0.82 41.46
N SER A 694 21.42 1.19 42.19
CA SER A 694 20.11 1.44 41.59
C SER A 694 20.05 2.82 40.95
N LEU A 695 19.87 2.87 39.64
CA LEU A 695 19.63 4.11 38.92
C LEU A 695 18.16 4.51 39.08
N LYS A 696 17.92 5.79 39.40
CA LYS A 696 16.59 6.41 39.34
C LYS A 696 16.54 7.22 38.04
N LEU A 697 15.48 7.05 37.26
CA LEU A 697 15.27 7.77 36.01
C LEU A 697 13.88 8.41 36.03
N ASN A 698 13.81 9.72 35.85
CA ASN A 698 12.54 10.42 35.69
C ASN A 698 11.99 10.19 34.27
N TYR A 699 10.69 10.40 34.09
CA TYR A 699 10.02 10.35 32.81
C TYR A 699 8.90 11.39 32.76
N ASP A 700 8.55 11.87 31.59
CA ASP A 700 7.34 12.66 31.36
C ASP A 700 6.19 11.76 30.93
N ARG A 701 6.48 10.79 30.05
CA ARG A 701 5.60 9.67 29.67
C ARG A 701 6.33 8.33 29.77
N LEU A 702 5.61 7.27 30.13
CA LEU A 702 6.14 5.92 30.28
C LEU A 702 5.36 4.96 29.36
N ILE A 703 6.06 4.13 28.58
CA ILE A 703 5.45 3.08 27.76
C ILE A 703 5.88 1.71 28.29
N LEU A 704 4.89 0.89 28.68
CA LEU A 704 5.09 -0.47 29.14
C LEU A 704 4.91 -1.46 27.97
N ALA A 705 6.03 -1.91 27.42
CA ALA A 705 6.12 -2.91 26.34
C ALA A 705 6.68 -4.25 26.87
N VAL A 706 6.37 -4.57 28.13
CA VAL A 706 6.97 -5.69 28.89
C VAL A 706 6.58 -7.07 28.36
N GLY A 707 5.54 -7.16 27.53
CA GLY A 707 5.16 -8.38 26.80
C GLY A 707 4.54 -9.46 27.68
N SER A 708 5.06 -10.68 27.56
CA SER A 708 4.43 -11.88 28.15
C SER A 708 5.47 -12.93 28.58
N ASN A 709 5.14 -13.66 29.65
CA ASN A 709 5.95 -14.71 30.26
C ASN A 709 5.42 -16.10 29.89
N GLN A 710 6.29 -17.12 29.96
CA GLN A 710 5.90 -18.51 29.70
C GLN A 710 4.91 -19.03 30.76
N LYS A 711 3.86 -19.72 30.32
CA LYS A 711 2.84 -20.33 31.20
C LYS A 711 3.40 -21.60 31.86
N ILE A 712 4.15 -21.42 32.94
CA ILE A 712 4.51 -22.49 33.86
C ILE A 712 3.31 -22.74 34.81
N PRO A 713 2.79 -23.98 34.94
CA PRO A 713 1.64 -24.27 35.80
C PRO A 713 1.89 -23.91 37.29
N LYS A 714 1.13 -22.94 37.81
CA LYS A 714 1.37 -22.37 39.15
C LYS A 714 1.03 -23.33 40.31
N GLU A 715 0.05 -24.21 40.13
CA GLU A 715 -0.37 -25.19 41.15
C GLU A 715 0.67 -26.31 41.38
N LYS A 716 1.60 -26.49 40.44
CA LYS A 716 2.74 -27.43 40.58
C LYS A 716 3.99 -26.75 41.15
N ALA A 717 4.10 -25.41 41.11
CA ALA A 717 5.14 -24.68 41.84
C ALA A 717 5.03 -24.84 43.37
N SER A 718 3.81 -25.00 43.90
CA SER A 718 3.55 -25.35 45.31
C SER A 718 3.94 -26.79 45.66
N ARG A 719 3.77 -27.75 44.74
CA ARG A 719 4.22 -29.15 44.95
C ARG A 719 5.74 -29.32 44.77
N ILE A 720 6.38 -28.53 43.91
CA ILE A 720 7.86 -28.42 43.84
C ILE A 720 8.45 -27.87 45.15
N LYS A 721 7.72 -27.00 45.88
CA LYS A 721 8.11 -26.57 47.25
C LYS A 721 7.99 -27.68 48.30
N THR A 722 7.40 -28.82 47.98
CA THR A 722 7.30 -29.99 48.89
C THR A 722 8.52 -30.91 48.72
N ILE A 723 9.07 -31.03 47.50
CA ILE A 723 10.30 -31.78 47.21
C ILE A 723 11.52 -31.15 47.93
N PHE A 724 11.59 -29.82 47.97
CA PHE A 724 12.60 -29.11 48.76
C PHE A 724 12.06 -28.68 50.12
N GLY A 725 12.23 -29.55 51.13
CA GLY A 725 11.73 -29.37 52.50
C GLY A 725 11.95 -27.97 53.12
N LYS A 726 11.10 -27.62 54.10
CA LYS A 726 10.79 -26.27 54.61
C LYS A 726 11.95 -25.26 54.71
N LYS A 727 13.20 -25.69 54.97
CA LYS A 727 14.41 -24.84 55.04
C LYS A 727 14.85 -24.18 53.72
N LYS A 728 14.33 -24.54 52.53
CA LYS A 728 14.75 -23.96 51.22
C LYS A 728 13.70 -23.10 50.48
N LYS A 729 12.62 -22.68 51.16
CA LYS A 729 11.51 -21.89 50.57
C LYS A 729 11.97 -20.65 49.76
N LYS A 730 12.91 -19.84 50.30
CA LYS A 730 13.51 -18.68 49.61
C LYS A 730 14.25 -19.02 48.30
N LYS A 731 14.76 -20.25 48.15
CA LYS A 731 15.56 -20.68 47.00
C LYS A 731 14.68 -21.09 45.80
N VAL A 732 13.52 -21.69 46.07
CA VAL A 732 12.54 -22.07 45.03
C VAL A 732 11.84 -20.83 44.45
N ASP A 733 11.44 -19.89 45.31
CA ASP A 733 10.90 -18.60 44.87
C ASP A 733 11.93 -17.73 44.13
N GLN A 734 13.23 -17.96 44.35
CA GLN A 734 14.30 -17.34 43.56
C GLN A 734 14.44 -18.02 42.18
N ILE A 735 14.50 -19.36 42.12
CA ILE A 735 14.59 -20.12 40.86
C ILE A 735 13.40 -19.84 39.92
N LEU A 736 12.17 -19.77 40.45
CA LEU A 736 10.98 -19.47 39.64
C LEU A 736 10.94 -18.03 39.08
N ASN A 737 11.75 -17.12 39.62
CA ASN A 737 11.86 -15.72 39.15
C ASN A 737 13.16 -15.44 38.36
N GLU A 738 14.14 -16.34 38.37
CA GLU A 738 15.45 -16.18 37.71
C GLU A 738 15.56 -16.89 36.36
N GLY A 739 14.51 -17.61 35.93
CA GLY A 739 14.51 -18.45 34.72
C GLY A 739 14.47 -19.93 35.09
N ILE A 740 13.81 -20.76 34.26
CA ILE A 740 13.71 -22.20 34.54
C ILE A 740 15.12 -22.79 34.46
N SER A 741 15.59 -23.34 35.58
CA SER A 741 17.03 -23.57 35.78
C SER A 741 17.55 -24.81 35.04
N SER A 742 18.65 -24.63 34.32
CA SER A 742 19.56 -25.68 33.82
C SER A 742 20.04 -26.71 34.85
N LYS A 743 19.77 -26.52 36.15
CA LYS A 743 20.05 -27.51 37.21
C LYS A 743 19.06 -28.67 37.29
N LEU A 744 17.99 -28.63 36.49
CA LEU A 744 16.97 -29.70 36.42
C LEU A 744 16.76 -30.21 34.99
N ASN A 745 17.58 -29.78 34.02
CA ASN A 745 17.38 -30.01 32.58
C ASN A 745 16.02 -29.51 32.05
N VAL A 746 15.40 -28.53 32.74
CA VAL A 746 14.10 -27.98 32.38
C VAL A 746 14.29 -26.56 31.85
N PHE A 747 13.78 -26.30 30.66
CA PHE A 747 13.98 -25.05 29.93
C PHE A 747 12.64 -24.41 29.55
N GLY A 748 12.64 -23.08 29.44
CA GLY A 748 11.64 -22.34 28.68
C GLY A 748 12.17 -22.05 27.28
N LEU A 749 11.32 -21.58 26.36
CA LEU A 749 11.74 -21.04 25.07
C LEU A 749 11.08 -19.68 24.83
N ARG A 750 11.67 -18.62 25.39
CA ARG A 750 11.12 -17.26 25.35
C ARG A 750 12.17 -16.18 25.06
N THR A 751 13.42 -16.35 25.48
CA THR A 751 14.55 -15.42 25.31
C THR A 751 15.64 -16.02 24.41
N LEU A 752 16.59 -15.18 23.96
CA LEU A 752 17.78 -15.64 23.24
C LEU A 752 18.76 -16.37 24.19
N ASP A 753 18.78 -15.97 25.46
CA ASP A 753 19.59 -16.65 26.49
C ASP A 753 19.06 -18.09 26.69
N ASP A 754 17.74 -18.31 26.65
CA ASP A 754 17.14 -19.66 26.70
C ASP A 754 17.60 -20.52 25.51
N VAL A 755 17.65 -19.94 24.30
CA VAL A 755 18.10 -20.64 23.08
C VAL A 755 19.56 -21.05 23.17
N THR A 756 20.42 -20.16 23.67
CA THR A 756 21.85 -20.50 23.86
C THR A 756 22.02 -21.56 24.94
N GLU A 757 21.25 -21.48 26.03
CA GLU A 757 21.28 -22.47 27.12
C GLU A 757 20.85 -23.86 26.66
N ILE A 758 19.73 -23.99 25.93
CA ILE A 758 19.25 -25.27 25.37
C ILE A 758 20.27 -25.85 24.38
N ASN A 759 20.77 -25.04 23.44
CA ASN A 759 21.70 -25.48 22.40
C ASN A 759 23.04 -25.94 23.02
N SER A 760 23.56 -25.19 23.99
CA SER A 760 24.73 -25.59 24.79
C SER A 760 24.47 -26.87 25.59
N TYR A 761 23.31 -27.01 26.22
CA TYR A 761 22.95 -28.19 27.00
C TYR A 761 22.93 -29.46 26.13
N ILE A 762 22.24 -29.42 24.98
CA ILE A 762 22.14 -30.56 24.05
C ILE A 762 23.54 -30.98 23.57
N LYS A 763 24.40 -30.01 23.22
CA LYS A 763 25.78 -30.28 22.77
C LYS A 763 26.67 -30.86 23.86
N ILE A 764 26.63 -30.31 25.07
CA ILE A 764 27.48 -30.74 26.19
C ILE A 764 27.10 -32.15 26.67
N ASN A 765 25.79 -32.44 26.77
CA ASN A 765 25.30 -33.70 27.31
C ASN A 765 24.97 -34.75 26.22
N SER A 766 25.18 -34.42 24.94
CA SER A 766 24.82 -35.26 23.79
C SER A 766 23.36 -35.76 23.83
N SER A 767 22.45 -34.91 24.30
CA SER A 767 21.06 -35.26 24.60
C SER A 767 20.34 -35.86 23.39
N LYS A 768 19.73 -37.04 23.58
CA LYS A 768 19.03 -37.81 22.54
C LYS A 768 17.51 -37.80 22.71
N SER A 769 17.01 -37.37 23.86
CA SER A 769 15.58 -37.41 24.21
C SER A 769 15.09 -36.11 24.83
N ALA A 770 13.87 -35.68 24.47
CA ALA A 770 13.28 -34.44 24.98
C ALA A 770 11.76 -34.53 25.15
N ILE A 771 11.22 -33.91 26.19
CA ILE A 771 9.79 -33.68 26.39
C ILE A 771 9.45 -32.23 26.04
N ILE A 772 8.43 -32.01 25.21
CA ILE A 772 7.85 -30.71 24.90
C ILE A 772 6.44 -30.64 25.51
N LEU A 773 6.24 -29.67 26.41
CA LEU A 773 4.95 -29.46 27.06
C LEU A 773 4.13 -28.42 26.28
N GLY A 774 3.12 -28.89 25.54
CA GLY A 774 2.22 -28.12 24.68
C GLY A 774 2.39 -28.46 23.20
N CYS A 775 1.32 -28.91 22.54
CA CYS A 775 1.26 -29.18 21.10
C CYS A 775 0.72 -27.96 20.32
N GLY A 776 0.98 -26.76 20.84
CA GLY A 776 0.65 -25.51 20.16
C GLY A 776 1.71 -25.09 19.12
N PRO A 777 1.48 -23.94 18.45
CA PRO A 777 2.44 -23.27 17.56
C PRO A 777 3.93 -23.45 17.90
N LEU A 778 4.30 -22.99 19.10
CA LEU A 778 5.68 -22.98 19.60
C LEU A 778 6.23 -24.40 19.78
N GLY A 779 5.40 -25.35 20.21
CA GLY A 779 5.79 -26.73 20.44
C GLY A 779 6.10 -27.48 19.15
N ILE A 780 5.30 -27.27 18.10
CA ILE A 780 5.50 -27.87 16.77
C ILE A 780 6.83 -27.40 16.16
N GLU A 781 7.10 -26.09 16.16
CA GLU A 781 8.38 -25.55 15.66
C GLU A 781 9.57 -26.00 16.53
N THR A 782 9.40 -26.05 17.86
CA THR A 782 10.44 -26.56 18.78
C THR A 782 10.77 -28.02 18.46
N ALA A 783 9.76 -28.85 18.18
CA ALA A 783 9.95 -30.26 17.83
C ALA A 783 10.79 -30.43 16.55
N GLU A 784 10.51 -29.64 15.52
CA GLU A 784 11.31 -29.64 14.29
C GLU A 784 12.75 -29.19 14.53
N SER A 785 12.95 -28.13 15.31
CA SER A 785 14.28 -27.61 15.60
C SER A 785 15.12 -28.55 16.48
N LEU A 786 14.52 -29.24 17.46
CA LEU A 786 15.20 -30.28 18.22
C LEU A 786 15.57 -31.48 17.35
N SER A 787 14.69 -31.89 16.42
CA SER A 787 14.98 -32.97 15.47
C SER A 787 16.17 -32.61 14.56
N LYS A 788 16.23 -31.37 14.07
CA LYS A 788 17.38 -30.84 13.30
C LYS A 788 18.68 -30.75 14.12
N LEU A 789 18.59 -30.57 15.44
CA LEU A 789 19.74 -30.62 16.35
C LEU A 789 20.21 -32.05 16.69
N GLY A 790 19.55 -33.10 16.18
CA GLY A 790 19.92 -34.49 16.42
C GLY A 790 19.34 -35.10 17.70
N VAL A 791 18.29 -34.51 18.27
CA VAL A 791 17.47 -35.15 19.30
C VAL A 791 16.55 -36.18 18.62
N GLU A 792 16.69 -37.45 19.00
CA GLU A 792 16.08 -38.58 18.30
C GLU A 792 14.70 -38.96 18.84
N LYS A 793 14.49 -38.86 20.16
CA LYS A 793 13.25 -39.24 20.85
C LYS A 793 12.54 -38.02 21.42
N ILE A 794 11.57 -37.48 20.68
CA ILE A 794 10.83 -36.27 21.08
C ILE A 794 9.40 -36.66 21.45
N TYR A 795 9.03 -36.37 22.71
CA TYR A 795 7.70 -36.61 23.26
C TYR A 795 6.97 -35.27 23.40
N MET A 796 5.78 -35.13 22.83
CA MET A 796 4.96 -33.91 22.97
C MET A 796 3.70 -34.22 23.79
N ILE A 797 3.47 -33.45 24.85
CA ILE A 797 2.37 -33.64 25.80
C ILE A 797 1.42 -32.44 25.70
N GLU A 798 0.13 -32.68 25.45
CA GLU A 798 -0.90 -31.66 25.37
C GLU A 798 -2.12 -32.06 26.20
N THR A 799 -2.60 -31.11 26.99
CA THR A 799 -3.77 -31.26 27.89
C THR A 799 -5.09 -31.38 27.15
N HIS A 800 -5.15 -30.98 25.89
CA HIS A 800 -6.30 -31.16 25.01
C HIS A 800 -6.14 -32.35 24.07
N GLN A 801 -7.25 -33.00 23.72
CA GLN A 801 -7.31 -34.04 22.67
C GLN A 801 -7.03 -33.49 21.25
N ILE A 802 -6.92 -32.17 21.09
CA ILE A 802 -6.76 -31.48 19.80
C ILE A 802 -5.45 -30.68 19.81
N ILE A 803 -4.57 -30.96 18.85
CA ILE A 803 -3.33 -30.22 18.58
C ILE A 803 -3.68 -28.78 18.19
N ALA A 804 -3.03 -27.81 18.85
CA ALA A 804 -3.35 -26.40 18.69
C ALA A 804 -4.87 -26.09 18.80
N SER A 805 -5.53 -26.64 19.82
CA SER A 805 -7.00 -26.61 20.08
C SER A 805 -7.73 -25.26 19.89
N HIS A 806 -7.03 -24.13 19.99
CA HIS A 806 -7.60 -22.78 19.75
C HIS A 806 -7.44 -22.27 18.29
N ARG A 807 -6.89 -23.09 17.38
CA ARG A 807 -6.44 -22.71 16.02
C ARG A 807 -6.77 -23.76 14.95
N LEU A 808 -7.01 -25.00 15.33
CA LEU A 808 -7.41 -26.08 14.44
C LEU A 808 -8.69 -26.73 14.98
N ASP A 809 -9.47 -27.31 14.07
CA ASP A 809 -10.50 -28.28 14.40
C ASP A 809 -9.91 -29.71 14.40
N GLU A 810 -10.75 -30.69 14.71
CA GLU A 810 -10.36 -32.12 14.79
C GLU A 810 -9.72 -32.63 13.49
N MET A 811 -10.23 -32.19 12.33
CA MET A 811 -9.70 -32.61 11.02
C MET A 811 -8.34 -31.99 10.72
N GLY A 812 -8.16 -30.69 10.99
CA GLY A 812 -6.84 -30.05 10.90
C GLY A 812 -5.83 -30.66 11.88
N SER A 813 -6.25 -30.92 13.12
CA SER A 813 -5.44 -31.57 14.16
C SER A 813 -4.98 -32.96 13.74
N SER A 814 -5.89 -33.84 13.27
CA SER A 814 -5.55 -35.21 12.85
C SER A 814 -4.51 -35.28 11.72
N ILE A 815 -4.45 -34.26 10.86
CA ILE A 815 -3.43 -34.21 9.79
C ILE A 815 -2.08 -33.72 10.34
N VAL A 816 -2.08 -32.72 11.23
CA VAL A 816 -0.85 -32.29 11.92
C VAL A 816 -0.29 -33.42 12.79
N GLU A 817 -1.15 -34.18 13.47
CA GLU A 817 -0.79 -35.39 14.23
C GLU A 817 -0.05 -36.41 13.34
N LYS A 818 -0.62 -36.74 12.18
CA LYS A 818 0.03 -37.63 11.19
C LYS A 818 1.36 -37.10 10.69
N ILE A 819 1.49 -35.78 10.49
CA ILE A 819 2.75 -35.14 10.09
C ILE A 819 3.80 -35.28 11.20
N LEU A 820 3.44 -35.03 12.46
CA LEU A 820 4.35 -35.16 13.61
C LEU A 820 4.79 -36.61 13.84
N VAL A 821 3.85 -37.57 13.85
CA VAL A 821 4.14 -39.00 14.00
C VAL A 821 5.03 -39.51 12.87
N LYS A 822 4.79 -39.09 11.61
CA LYS A 822 5.65 -39.41 10.47
C LYS A 822 7.09 -38.89 10.64
N ASN A 823 7.27 -37.78 11.35
CA ASN A 823 8.57 -37.22 11.71
C ASN A 823 9.10 -37.72 13.07
N LYS A 824 8.67 -38.92 13.51
CA LYS A 824 9.12 -39.63 14.72
C LYS A 824 8.77 -38.95 16.05
N MET A 825 7.82 -38.02 16.08
CA MET A 825 7.31 -37.44 17.32
C MET A 825 6.32 -38.40 17.99
N LYS A 826 6.45 -38.60 19.31
CA LYS A 826 5.48 -39.38 20.10
C LYS A 826 4.55 -38.43 20.85
N LEU A 827 3.24 -38.56 20.62
CA LEU A 827 2.25 -37.58 21.08
C LEU A 827 1.40 -38.14 22.22
N PHE A 828 1.12 -37.30 23.21
CA PHE A 828 0.22 -37.57 24.34
C PHE A 828 -0.82 -36.45 24.40
N LEU A 829 -1.96 -36.65 23.72
CA LEU A 829 -3.06 -35.69 23.62
C LEU A 829 -4.17 -36.01 24.65
N GLY A 830 -4.65 -34.99 25.37
CA GLY A 830 -5.55 -35.14 26.52
C GLY A 830 -4.84 -35.45 27.84
N TYR A 831 -3.51 -35.37 27.88
CA TYR A 831 -2.70 -35.81 29.02
C TYR A 831 -2.10 -34.62 29.78
N GLU A 832 -2.05 -34.70 31.12
CA GLU A 832 -1.39 -33.69 31.95
C GLU A 832 -0.12 -34.23 32.62
N MET A 833 1.00 -33.51 32.50
CA MET A 833 2.22 -33.77 33.29
C MET A 833 1.98 -33.36 34.75
N ILE A 834 2.13 -34.31 35.69
CA ILE A 834 1.84 -34.06 37.11
C ILE A 834 3.08 -33.65 37.89
N LYS A 835 4.20 -34.32 37.67
CA LYS A 835 5.43 -34.15 38.47
C LYS A 835 6.69 -34.28 37.60
N ILE A 836 7.77 -33.68 38.09
CA ILE A 836 9.14 -33.88 37.60
C ILE A 836 9.91 -34.51 38.75
N LEU A 837 10.62 -35.62 38.51
CA LEU A 837 11.43 -36.33 39.49
C LEU A 837 12.92 -36.26 39.10
N ASP A 838 13.79 -36.32 40.11
CA ASP A 838 15.23 -36.52 39.94
C ASP A 838 15.57 -38.03 40.12
N LYS A 839 16.73 -38.47 39.59
CA LYS A 839 17.21 -39.86 39.66
C LYS A 839 17.32 -40.39 41.10
N GLY A 840 17.57 -39.50 42.07
CA GLY A 840 17.57 -39.82 43.51
C GLY A 840 16.18 -40.06 44.12
N ASP A 841 15.14 -39.41 43.60
CA ASP A 841 13.77 -39.57 44.11
C ASP A 841 13.15 -40.91 43.63
N LEU A 842 13.45 -41.35 42.40
CA LEU A 842 13.03 -42.67 41.89
C LEU A 842 13.52 -43.82 42.77
N LEU A 843 14.77 -43.73 43.24
CA LEU A 843 15.40 -44.80 44.02
C LEU A 843 14.79 -44.95 45.42
N ASN A 844 14.19 -43.88 45.96
CA ASN A 844 13.49 -43.92 47.24
C ASN A 844 12.03 -44.36 47.11
N ALA A 845 11.39 -44.12 45.96
CA ALA A 845 10.00 -44.52 45.71
C ALA A 845 9.80 -46.04 45.74
N ASN A 846 10.83 -46.81 45.39
CA ASN A 846 10.81 -48.28 45.42
C ASN A 846 11.11 -48.91 46.79
N ASN A 847 11.43 -48.10 47.82
CA ASN A 847 11.79 -48.57 49.17
C ASN A 847 10.72 -48.24 50.23
N GLY A 848 9.52 -47.82 49.82
CA GLY A 848 8.40 -47.57 50.73
C GLY A 848 7.60 -48.85 50.98
N GLU A 849 7.76 -49.47 52.14
CA GLU A 849 6.88 -50.55 52.61
C GLU A 849 5.47 -49.99 52.85
N GLY A 850 4.45 -50.51 52.17
CA GLY A 850 3.08 -49.99 52.29
C GLY A 850 2.10 -50.40 51.19
N GLU A 851 1.82 -51.70 51.10
CA GLU A 851 0.60 -52.35 50.55
C GLU A 851 0.14 -52.12 49.09
N SER A 852 -0.28 -53.24 48.47
CA SER A 852 -0.91 -53.43 47.16
C SER A 852 -0.03 -53.41 45.89
N ASN A 853 -0.18 -54.46 45.07
CA ASN A 853 0.65 -54.77 43.90
C ASN A 853 0.28 -53.93 42.65
N SER A 854 0.69 -52.67 42.56
CA SER A 854 0.69 -51.93 41.29
C SER A 854 2.07 -51.99 40.62
N GLN A 855 2.29 -52.94 39.70
CA GLN A 855 3.49 -52.98 38.87
C GLN A 855 3.57 -51.72 38.00
N VAL A 856 4.68 -50.97 38.12
CA VAL A 856 4.92 -49.74 37.35
C VAL A 856 5.23 -50.05 35.88
N PRO A 857 4.40 -49.62 34.91
CA PRO A 857 4.68 -49.85 33.49
C PRO A 857 5.73 -48.85 32.98
N ILE A 858 6.90 -49.35 32.59
CA ILE A 858 7.94 -48.56 31.90
C ILE A 858 7.81 -48.85 30.40
N ILE A 859 7.54 -47.82 29.59
CA ILE A 859 7.43 -47.97 28.13
C ILE A 859 8.81 -47.80 27.48
N GLU A 860 9.49 -48.92 27.23
CA GLU A 860 10.47 -49.02 26.15
C GLU A 860 9.78 -49.46 24.83
N GLU A 861 10.53 -49.50 23.74
CA GLU A 861 9.99 -49.56 22.36
C GLU A 861 9.27 -50.87 22.00
N GLY A 862 8.14 -50.74 21.30
CA GLY A 862 7.49 -51.85 20.58
C GLY A 862 6.14 -52.30 21.17
N GLU A 863 5.10 -52.20 20.33
CA GLU A 863 3.78 -52.83 20.48
C GLU A 863 2.89 -52.42 21.68
N LYS A 864 1.59 -52.70 21.53
CA LYS A 864 0.61 -52.53 22.61
C LYS A 864 0.74 -53.70 23.58
N SER A 865 1.02 -53.37 24.84
CA SER A 865 0.70 -54.18 26.03
C SER A 865 1.04 -55.67 25.96
N LYS A 866 2.31 -56.02 26.24
CA LYS A 866 2.62 -57.20 27.05
C LYS A 866 3.53 -56.83 28.20
N ILE A 867 3.18 -57.32 29.38
CA ILE A 867 3.89 -57.08 30.65
C ILE A 867 5.26 -57.77 30.57
N PHE A 868 6.34 -57.04 30.86
CA PHE A 868 7.69 -57.61 30.99
C PHE A 868 8.30 -57.27 32.34
N SER A 869 8.77 -58.32 33.01
CA SER A 869 9.38 -58.31 34.34
C SER A 869 10.89 -58.06 34.31
N ASN A 870 11.41 -57.41 35.35
CA ASN A 870 12.82 -57.44 35.81
C ASN A 870 13.93 -57.09 34.79
N LYS A 871 14.35 -55.82 34.76
CA LYS A 871 15.75 -55.43 34.41
C LYS A 871 16.54 -55.08 35.67
N LYS A 872 17.86 -55.29 35.65
CA LYS A 872 18.75 -55.07 36.81
C LYS A 872 19.19 -53.62 36.93
N LYS A 873 19.65 -53.26 38.14
CA LYS A 873 20.08 -51.91 38.59
C LYS A 873 21.21 -51.28 37.76
N SER A 874 21.87 -52.05 36.90
CA SER A 874 22.99 -51.67 36.03
C SER A 874 22.59 -50.98 34.73
N ASP A 875 21.35 -51.17 34.26
CA ASP A 875 21.02 -50.96 32.84
C ASP A 875 20.46 -49.56 32.55
N LEU A 876 20.45 -48.67 33.55
CA LEU A 876 19.89 -47.31 33.48
C LEU A 876 20.98 -46.26 33.20
N THR A 877 20.95 -45.71 31.98
CA THR A 877 21.86 -44.66 31.50
C THR A 877 21.84 -43.36 32.34
N PRO A 878 22.82 -42.46 32.19
CA PRO A 878 22.91 -41.22 32.96
C PRO A 878 21.98 -40.12 32.40
N GLY A 879 21.01 -39.67 33.21
CA GLY A 879 20.11 -38.54 32.93
C GLY A 879 18.89 -38.57 33.86
N LEU A 880 18.00 -37.56 33.76
CA LEU A 880 16.82 -37.44 34.62
C LEU A 880 15.66 -38.35 34.15
N ALA A 881 15.08 -39.09 35.08
CA ALA A 881 13.89 -39.90 34.83
C ALA A 881 12.63 -39.13 35.25
N ILE A 882 11.84 -38.67 34.29
CA ILE A 882 10.61 -37.93 34.53
C ILE A 882 9.44 -38.90 34.63
N GLN A 883 8.53 -38.65 35.58
CA GLN A 883 7.54 -39.64 35.99
C GLN A 883 6.18 -39.01 36.31
N SER A 884 5.12 -39.70 35.89
CA SER A 884 3.68 -39.39 36.00
C SER A 884 3.07 -38.42 34.98
N ILE A 885 2.35 -39.02 34.04
CA ILE A 885 1.36 -38.40 33.14
C ILE A 885 0.06 -39.19 33.30
N HIS A 886 -1.07 -38.54 33.59
CA HIS A 886 -2.37 -39.22 33.69
C HIS A 886 -3.17 -39.15 32.38
N LEU A 887 -3.95 -40.20 32.13
CA LEU A 887 -4.90 -40.33 31.01
C LEU A 887 -6.33 -39.92 31.45
N THR A 888 -6.72 -40.37 32.64
CA THR A 888 -7.91 -40.03 33.47
C THR A 888 -7.50 -40.33 34.93
N GLU A 889 -8.39 -40.32 35.94
CA GLU A 889 -8.01 -40.54 37.35
C GLU A 889 -7.32 -41.90 37.66
N GLU A 890 -7.30 -42.85 36.71
CA GLU A 890 -6.94 -44.26 36.96
C GLU A 890 -5.61 -44.77 36.34
N GLU A 891 -4.96 -44.05 35.41
CA GLU A 891 -3.71 -44.53 34.75
C GLU A 891 -2.52 -43.55 34.87
N ILE A 892 -1.32 -44.06 35.18
CA ILE A 892 -0.06 -43.29 35.31
C ILE A 892 1.00 -43.78 34.31
N TYR A 893 1.50 -42.87 33.47
CA TYR A 893 2.61 -43.12 32.53
C TYR A 893 3.93 -42.48 32.98
N TYR A 894 5.04 -43.12 32.64
CA TYR A 894 6.39 -42.74 33.03
C TYR A 894 7.27 -42.56 31.78
N ILE A 895 7.91 -41.40 31.60
CA ILE A 895 8.68 -41.05 30.39
C ILE A 895 10.05 -40.48 30.75
N TYR A 896 11.10 -41.22 30.42
CA TYR A 896 12.47 -40.76 30.51
C TYR A 896 12.81 -39.76 29.38
N ALA A 897 13.45 -38.63 29.71
CA ALA A 897 13.98 -37.71 28.72
C ALA A 897 15.14 -36.86 29.28
N ASP A 898 16.14 -36.58 28.45
CA ASP A 898 17.34 -35.83 28.85
C ASP A 898 17.04 -34.36 29.17
N LEU A 899 16.03 -33.76 28.51
CA LEU A 899 15.57 -32.40 28.78
C LEU A 899 14.04 -32.21 28.64
N ILE A 900 13.51 -31.18 29.29
CA ILE A 900 12.12 -30.72 29.15
C ILE A 900 12.09 -29.29 28.59
N ILE A 901 11.22 -29.00 27.63
CA ILE A 901 10.94 -27.65 27.14
C ILE A 901 9.47 -27.29 27.36
N PHE A 902 9.21 -26.19 28.07
CA PHE A 902 7.88 -25.62 28.22
C PHE A 902 7.48 -24.83 26.97
N ALA A 903 6.51 -25.32 26.21
CA ALA A 903 5.89 -24.66 25.05
C ALA A 903 4.39 -24.33 25.25
N SER A 904 3.89 -24.43 26.49
CA SER A 904 2.50 -24.36 26.95
C SER A 904 1.82 -22.97 26.86
N GLY A 905 2.27 -22.13 25.93
CA GLY A 905 1.79 -20.77 25.73
C GLY A 905 2.30 -19.76 26.75
N VAL A 906 1.74 -18.54 26.71
CA VAL A 906 2.22 -17.37 27.46
C VAL A 906 1.09 -16.62 28.17
N TYR A 907 1.41 -15.95 29.28
CA TYR A 907 0.52 -15.00 29.98
C TYR A 907 1.12 -13.60 30.01
N SER A 908 0.27 -12.57 30.04
CA SER A 908 0.67 -11.16 30.00
C SER A 908 1.47 -10.77 31.25
N GLU A 909 2.62 -10.12 31.06
CA GLU A 909 3.43 -9.62 32.18
C GLU A 909 2.83 -8.31 32.69
N ILE A 910 2.23 -8.37 33.89
CA ILE A 910 1.51 -7.26 34.54
C ILE A 910 2.00 -6.98 35.96
N THR A 911 3.09 -7.62 36.40
CA THR A 911 3.63 -7.54 37.77
C THR A 911 4.05 -6.11 38.11
N LEU A 912 4.73 -5.43 37.19
CA LEU A 912 5.19 -4.05 37.39
C LEU A 912 4.01 -3.07 37.46
N ALA A 913 3.00 -3.27 36.61
CA ALA A 913 1.77 -2.48 36.57
C ALA A 913 0.93 -2.67 37.86
N LYS A 914 0.78 -3.91 38.34
CA LYS A 914 0.12 -4.20 39.63
C LYS A 914 0.87 -3.57 40.80
N LYS A 915 2.20 -3.67 40.84
CA LYS A 915 3.04 -3.06 41.91
C LYS A 915 2.88 -1.53 41.98
N CYS A 916 2.75 -0.84 40.84
CA CYS A 916 2.51 0.60 40.82
C CYS A 916 1.03 1.00 40.85
N LYS A 917 0.12 0.05 41.13
CA LYS A 917 -1.34 0.25 41.24
C LYS A 917 -1.97 0.82 39.95
N LEU A 918 -1.64 0.25 38.78
CA LEU A 918 -2.40 0.46 37.55
C LEU A 918 -3.56 -0.55 37.46
N SER A 919 -4.65 -0.15 36.80
CA SER A 919 -5.78 -1.03 36.52
C SER A 919 -5.35 -2.17 35.58
N CYS A 920 -5.55 -3.42 36.04
CA CYS A 920 -5.19 -4.62 35.30
C CYS A 920 -6.26 -5.69 35.51
N GLY A 921 -6.68 -6.34 34.43
CA GLY A 921 -7.45 -7.58 34.45
C GLY A 921 -6.52 -8.78 34.29
N ARG A 922 -6.68 -9.48 33.17
CA ARG A 922 -5.72 -10.47 32.65
C ARG A 922 -4.54 -9.78 31.94
N GLY A 923 -4.73 -8.56 31.44
CA GLY A 923 -3.68 -7.66 30.94
C GLY A 923 -3.74 -6.26 31.60
N ILE A 924 -2.83 -5.36 31.21
CA ILE A 924 -2.90 -3.92 31.57
C ILE A 924 -4.07 -3.29 30.82
N LEU A 925 -5.02 -2.68 31.53
CA LEU A 925 -6.22 -2.13 30.91
C LEU A 925 -5.90 -0.79 30.23
N VAL A 926 -6.14 -0.72 28.92
CA VAL A 926 -5.87 0.44 28.07
C VAL A 926 -7.08 0.88 27.24
N ASN A 927 -7.10 2.15 26.85
CA ASN A 927 -8.04 2.69 25.87
C ASN A 927 -7.56 2.49 24.42
N GLU A 928 -8.31 3.02 23.45
CA GLU A 928 -7.99 2.96 22.01
C GLU A 928 -6.69 3.67 21.61
N GLN A 929 -6.15 4.55 22.46
CA GLN A 929 -4.85 5.22 22.27
C GLN A 929 -3.70 4.47 22.98
N MET A 930 -3.94 3.24 23.45
CA MET A 930 -2.98 2.44 24.24
C MET A 930 -2.56 3.10 25.57
N ARG A 931 -3.32 4.10 26.03
CA ARG A 931 -3.11 4.80 27.31
C ARG A 931 -3.75 4.00 28.43
N SER A 932 -3.10 3.91 29.59
CA SER A 932 -3.69 3.25 30.77
C SER A 932 -4.94 4.01 31.22
N ILE A 933 -6.00 3.26 31.55
CA ILE A 933 -7.24 3.84 32.11
C ILE A 933 -7.07 4.41 33.53
N SER A 934 -5.88 4.29 34.12
CA SER A 934 -5.59 4.64 35.53
C SER A 934 -4.41 5.60 35.74
N ASP A 935 -3.75 5.99 34.64
CA ASP A 935 -2.70 6.99 34.63
C ASP A 935 -2.50 7.53 33.21
N GLU A 936 -2.80 8.81 33.00
CA GLU A 936 -2.70 9.44 31.69
C GLU A 936 -1.26 9.64 31.17
N ASN A 937 -0.25 9.49 32.04
CA ASN A 937 1.16 9.59 31.67
C ASN A 937 1.77 8.21 31.35
N ILE A 938 0.99 7.12 31.46
CA ILE A 938 1.46 5.76 31.25
C ILE A 938 0.66 5.09 30.14
N PHE A 939 1.37 4.58 29.13
CA PHE A 939 0.87 3.78 28.03
C PHE A 939 1.34 2.33 28.19
N ALA A 940 0.65 1.39 27.56
CA ALA A 940 1.08 0.00 27.49
C ALA A 940 0.78 -0.58 26.11
N CYS A 941 1.63 -1.48 25.61
CA CYS A 941 1.49 -2.07 24.28
C CYS A 941 2.02 -3.51 24.19
N GLY A 942 1.61 -4.20 23.13
CA GLY A 942 1.90 -5.62 22.90
C GLY A 942 1.28 -6.56 23.91
N ASP A 943 1.82 -7.78 24.00
CA ASP A 943 1.21 -8.92 24.72
C ASP A 943 0.82 -8.66 26.20
N CYS A 944 1.27 -7.54 26.80
CA CYS A 944 0.96 -7.16 28.17
C CYS A 944 -0.42 -6.52 28.36
N ILE A 945 -1.09 -6.07 27.29
CA ILE A 945 -2.33 -5.28 27.37
C ILE A 945 -3.61 -6.13 27.36
N GLU A 946 -4.71 -5.52 27.81
CA GLU A 946 -6.07 -5.97 27.60
C GLU A 946 -6.93 -4.78 27.13
N TYR A 947 -7.51 -4.88 25.93
CA TYR A 947 -8.35 -3.85 25.31
C TYR A 947 -9.74 -4.43 25.05
N LYS A 948 -10.78 -3.79 25.61
CA LYS A 948 -12.18 -4.23 25.54
C LYS A 948 -12.38 -5.73 25.87
N GLY A 949 -11.69 -6.22 26.91
CA GLY A 949 -11.76 -7.62 27.35
C GLY A 949 -11.01 -8.62 26.46
N TYR A 950 -10.24 -8.17 25.47
CA TYR A 950 -9.47 -9.04 24.58
C TYR A 950 -7.96 -8.96 24.85
N LEU A 951 -7.32 -10.13 24.76
CA LEU A 951 -5.87 -10.29 24.81
C LEU A 951 -5.43 -10.91 23.49
N ASP A 952 -4.75 -10.12 22.65
CA ASP A 952 -4.14 -10.58 21.41
C ASP A 952 -2.63 -10.64 21.62
N LYS A 953 -2.05 -11.81 21.36
CA LYS A 953 -0.61 -12.09 21.56
C LYS A 953 0.08 -12.41 20.23
N SER A 954 -0.49 -11.92 19.13
CA SER A 954 0.14 -11.98 17.82
C SER A 954 1.21 -10.90 17.69
N TRP A 955 2.25 -11.21 16.92
CA TRP A 955 3.32 -10.26 16.62
C TRP A 955 2.79 -8.99 15.92
N ARG A 956 1.79 -9.12 15.04
CA ARG A 956 1.16 -7.99 14.32
C ARG A 956 0.46 -7.05 15.30
N HIS A 957 -0.31 -7.59 16.24
CA HIS A 957 -0.92 -6.78 17.30
C HIS A 957 0.14 -6.09 18.15
N SER A 958 1.23 -6.78 18.49
CA SER A 958 2.36 -6.18 19.22
C SER A 958 3.01 -5.02 18.48
N VAL A 959 3.23 -5.10 17.16
CA VAL A 959 3.74 -3.97 16.37
C VAL A 959 2.73 -2.82 16.34
N VAL A 960 1.48 -3.06 15.90
CA VAL A 960 0.46 -2.00 15.72
C VAL A 960 0.17 -1.25 17.03
N THR A 961 0.06 -1.96 18.16
CA THR A 961 -0.16 -1.30 19.45
C THR A 961 1.09 -0.56 19.96
N GLY A 962 2.29 -1.01 19.58
CA GLY A 962 3.53 -0.27 19.81
C GLY A 962 3.54 1.07 19.11
N GLU A 963 3.21 1.08 17.81
CA GLU A 963 3.10 2.29 16.99
C GLU A 963 2.08 3.29 17.58
N ILE A 964 0.87 2.82 17.89
CA ILE A 964 -0.18 3.65 18.49
C ILE A 964 0.27 4.24 19.84
N ALA A 965 0.85 3.43 20.74
CA ALA A 965 1.36 3.92 22.02
C ALA A 965 2.47 4.97 21.84
N GLY A 966 3.34 4.79 20.84
CA GLY A 966 4.35 5.76 20.45
C GLY A 966 3.73 7.11 20.03
N LEU A 967 2.86 7.10 19.01
CA LEU A 967 2.19 8.31 18.50
C LEU A 967 1.31 9.00 19.57
N ALA A 968 0.65 8.23 20.42
CA ALA A 968 -0.19 8.76 21.50
C ALA A 968 0.63 9.37 22.65
N SER A 969 1.87 8.91 22.87
CA SER A 969 2.75 9.46 23.90
C SER A 969 3.29 10.86 23.57
N ILE A 970 3.43 11.18 22.27
CA ILE A 970 3.82 12.51 21.76
C ILE A 970 2.62 13.39 21.36
N GLY A 971 1.39 12.97 21.64
CA GLY A 971 0.17 13.75 21.35
C GLY A 971 -0.29 13.78 19.89
N VAL A 972 0.41 13.11 18.97
CA VAL A 972 0.08 13.09 17.52
C VAL A 972 -1.17 12.27 17.21
N PHE A 973 -1.44 11.21 17.97
CA PHE A 973 -2.60 10.33 17.80
C PHE A 973 -3.88 10.97 18.39
N LYS A 974 -4.78 11.49 17.55
CA LYS A 974 -5.94 12.29 17.99
C LYS A 974 -7.09 11.39 18.45
N LYS A 975 -8.01 11.91 19.28
CA LYS A 975 -9.20 11.18 19.83
C LYS A 975 -10.11 10.51 18.78
N LYS A 976 -9.98 10.88 17.50
CA LYS A 976 -10.72 10.33 16.36
C LYS A 976 -10.05 9.10 15.72
N ASP A 977 -8.78 8.87 15.99
CA ASP A 977 -8.03 7.70 15.54
C ASP A 977 -8.35 6.51 16.46
N LYS A 978 -9.41 5.76 16.15
CA LYS A 978 -9.84 4.61 16.98
C LYS A 978 -9.09 3.34 16.56
N TYR A 979 -8.43 2.67 17.51
CA TYR A 979 -7.92 1.31 17.30
C TYR A 979 -9.09 0.34 17.02
N VAL A 980 -9.16 -0.13 15.77
CA VAL A 980 -10.06 -1.19 15.31
C VAL A 980 -9.29 -2.50 15.30
N ARG A 981 -9.76 -3.47 16.09
CA ARG A 981 -9.17 -4.81 16.15
C ARG A 981 -9.55 -5.61 14.90
N SER A 982 -8.55 -6.02 14.12
CA SER A 982 -8.69 -7.13 13.15
C SER A 982 -8.33 -8.44 13.82
N VAL A 983 -8.82 -9.57 13.29
CA VAL A 983 -8.36 -10.92 13.68
C VAL A 983 -7.18 -11.28 12.78
N PRO A 984 -5.92 -11.23 13.26
CA PRO A 984 -4.77 -11.48 12.41
C PRO A 984 -4.70 -12.97 12.02
N PRO A 985 -4.31 -13.30 10.78
CA PRO A 985 -4.07 -14.67 10.38
C PRO A 985 -2.94 -15.27 11.22
N TYR A 986 -3.15 -16.51 11.64
CA TYR A 986 -2.14 -17.41 12.19
C TYR A 986 -1.56 -18.26 11.06
N SER A 987 -0.23 -18.40 11.02
CA SER A 987 0.48 -19.16 9.99
C SER A 987 1.79 -19.67 10.56
N ILE A 988 2.06 -20.97 10.41
CA ILE A 988 3.34 -21.61 10.69
C ILE A 988 3.72 -22.48 9.49
N PHE A 989 5.01 -22.65 9.26
CA PHE A 989 5.55 -23.66 8.35
C PHE A 989 6.40 -24.63 9.17
N ALA A 990 5.99 -25.90 9.21
CA ALA A 990 6.69 -26.94 9.96
C ALA A 990 6.68 -28.28 9.20
N PHE A 991 7.80 -29.01 9.24
CA PHE A 991 8.01 -30.31 8.60
C PHE A 991 7.60 -30.35 7.10
N GLY A 992 7.72 -29.23 6.39
CA GLY A 992 7.35 -29.11 4.98
C GLY A 992 5.87 -28.81 4.72
N TYR A 993 5.06 -28.55 5.75
CA TYR A 993 3.64 -28.20 5.66
C TYR A 993 3.37 -26.82 6.25
N ASN A 994 2.47 -26.08 5.63
CA ASN A 994 1.93 -24.85 6.20
C ASN A 994 0.70 -25.18 7.05
N ILE A 995 0.63 -24.61 8.25
CA ILE A 995 -0.51 -24.69 9.16
C ILE A 995 -1.05 -23.26 9.30
N PHE A 996 -2.18 -22.98 8.68
CA PHE A 996 -2.78 -21.65 8.55
C PHE A 996 -4.21 -21.62 9.11
N CYS A 997 -4.55 -20.54 9.80
CA CYS A 997 -5.89 -20.29 10.34
C CYS A 997 -6.20 -18.79 10.36
N VAL A 998 -7.40 -18.39 9.94
CA VAL A 998 -7.88 -17.00 10.05
C VAL A 998 -9.40 -16.96 10.21
N GLY A 999 -9.92 -15.94 10.90
CA GLY A 999 -11.34 -15.81 11.27
C GLY A 999 -11.67 -16.45 12.62
N ASN A 1000 -12.94 -16.38 13.02
CA ASN A 1000 -13.45 -16.98 14.26
C ASN A 1000 -13.90 -18.43 14.00
N ILE A 1001 -12.96 -19.37 13.93
CA ILE A 1001 -13.24 -20.77 13.53
C ILE A 1001 -14.17 -21.55 14.47
N HIS A 1002 -14.42 -21.04 15.68
CA HIS A 1002 -15.31 -21.65 16.68
C HIS A 1002 -16.70 -21.00 16.70
N ASP A 1003 -16.99 -20.07 15.79
CA ASP A 1003 -18.30 -19.44 15.70
C ASP A 1003 -19.33 -20.37 15.05
N LYS A 1004 -20.30 -20.84 15.85
CA LYS A 1004 -21.34 -21.75 15.38
C LYS A 1004 -22.33 -21.11 14.38
N LYS A 1005 -22.28 -19.79 14.19
CA LYS A 1005 -23.13 -19.06 13.22
C LYS A 1005 -22.55 -19.02 11.80
N LEU A 1006 -21.35 -19.54 11.58
CA LEU A 1006 -20.68 -19.51 10.29
C LEU A 1006 -20.91 -20.80 9.51
N GLU A 1007 -21.41 -20.66 8.29
CA GLU A 1007 -21.46 -21.74 7.31
C GLU A 1007 -20.06 -22.21 6.95
N SER A 1008 -19.86 -23.50 6.63
CA SER A 1008 -18.52 -23.97 6.28
C SER A 1008 -18.45 -25.12 5.29
N ILE A 1009 -17.38 -25.12 4.49
CA ILE A 1009 -17.07 -26.16 3.49
C ILE A 1009 -15.75 -26.81 3.88
N ASN A 1010 -15.72 -28.14 3.89
CA ASN A 1010 -14.52 -28.93 4.14
C ASN A 1010 -14.02 -29.58 2.85
N VAL A 1011 -12.70 -29.56 2.63
CA VAL A 1011 -12.02 -30.22 1.52
C VAL A 1011 -10.73 -30.86 2.06
N LYS A 1012 -10.55 -32.17 1.84
CA LYS A 1012 -9.29 -32.90 2.13
C LYS A 1012 -8.52 -33.11 0.83
N SER A 1013 -7.28 -33.61 0.88
CA SER A 1013 -6.56 -34.15 -0.29
C SER A 1013 -6.82 -35.66 -0.49
N SER A 1014 -6.54 -36.20 -1.68
CA SER A 1014 -6.87 -37.59 -2.06
C SER A 1014 -6.07 -38.63 -1.28
N ASN A 1015 -4.87 -38.25 -0.87
CA ASN A 1015 -3.99 -38.99 0.03
C ASN A 1015 -4.21 -38.67 1.52
N GLY A 1016 -5.19 -37.81 1.85
CA GLY A 1016 -5.51 -37.42 3.23
C GLY A 1016 -4.42 -36.62 3.96
N GLN A 1017 -3.47 -36.02 3.24
CA GLN A 1017 -2.32 -35.28 3.78
C GLN A 1017 -2.49 -33.76 3.80
N GLU A 1018 -3.49 -33.21 3.12
CA GLU A 1018 -3.82 -31.79 3.15
C GLU A 1018 -5.31 -31.58 3.45
N TYR A 1019 -5.63 -30.40 3.95
CA TYR A 1019 -6.97 -30.02 4.36
C TYR A 1019 -7.19 -28.52 4.22
N LEU A 1020 -8.40 -28.17 3.79
CA LEU A 1020 -8.89 -26.81 3.62
C LEU A 1020 -10.32 -26.74 4.13
N ARG A 1021 -10.55 -25.93 5.16
CA ARG A 1021 -11.89 -25.47 5.55
C ARG A 1021 -12.06 -24.02 5.15
N LEU A 1022 -13.23 -23.68 4.62
CA LEU A 1022 -13.66 -22.32 4.31
C LEU A 1022 -14.87 -21.98 5.17
N PHE A 1023 -14.88 -20.81 5.81
CA PHE A 1023 -15.98 -20.32 6.66
C PHE A 1023 -16.64 -19.10 6.03
N PHE A 1024 -17.97 -19.08 6.02
CA PHE A 1024 -18.80 -18.08 5.37
C PHE A 1024 -19.79 -17.44 6.35
N GLU A 1025 -20.01 -16.14 6.19
CA GLU A 1025 -21.01 -15.35 6.89
C GLU A 1025 -22.13 -14.98 5.91
N ILE A 1026 -23.39 -15.03 6.34
CA ILE A 1026 -24.54 -14.61 5.54
C ILE A 1026 -24.65 -13.09 5.61
N GLU A 1027 -24.45 -12.41 4.48
CA GLU A 1027 -24.64 -10.97 4.35
C GLU A 1027 -25.93 -10.68 3.57
N ASN A 1028 -26.72 -9.71 4.04
CA ASN A 1028 -28.03 -9.31 3.47
C ASN A 1028 -29.02 -10.47 3.25
N GLY A 1029 -28.98 -11.49 4.12
CA GLY A 1029 -29.91 -12.62 4.12
C GLY A 1029 -29.67 -13.72 3.08
N ILE A 1030 -28.76 -13.52 2.11
CA ILE A 1030 -28.58 -14.49 0.99
C ILE A 1030 -27.14 -14.60 0.43
N ASP A 1031 -26.22 -13.67 0.71
CA ASP A 1031 -24.88 -13.71 0.11
C ASP A 1031 -23.83 -14.29 1.08
N LEU A 1032 -23.38 -15.51 0.81
CA LEU A 1032 -22.34 -16.19 1.57
C LEU A 1032 -20.95 -15.60 1.29
N LYS A 1033 -20.48 -14.76 2.22
CA LYS A 1033 -19.15 -14.12 2.17
C LYS A 1033 -18.10 -14.92 2.91
N LEU A 1034 -16.96 -15.18 2.27
CA LEU A 1034 -15.84 -15.86 2.91
C LEU A 1034 -15.20 -14.97 3.99
N VAL A 1035 -15.26 -15.41 5.25
CA VAL A 1035 -14.75 -14.68 6.45
C VAL A 1035 -13.64 -15.40 7.20
N GLY A 1036 -13.42 -16.69 6.95
CA GLY A 1036 -12.39 -17.46 7.63
C GLY A 1036 -11.93 -18.70 6.86
N SER A 1037 -10.84 -19.30 7.31
CA SER A 1037 -10.33 -20.57 6.78
C SER A 1037 -9.36 -21.25 7.75
N ILE A 1038 -9.36 -22.59 7.72
CA ILE A 1038 -8.25 -23.43 8.20
C ILE A 1038 -7.60 -24.06 6.96
N TYR A 1039 -6.27 -24.08 6.88
CA TYR A 1039 -5.54 -24.76 5.83
C TYR A 1039 -4.30 -25.48 6.40
N VAL A 1040 -4.16 -26.76 6.08
CA VAL A 1040 -2.99 -27.59 6.37
C VAL A 1040 -2.52 -28.18 5.05
N GLY A 1041 -1.37 -27.76 4.52
CA GLY A 1041 -0.90 -28.21 3.21
C GLY A 1041 0.40 -27.56 2.74
N LYS A 1042 0.99 -28.07 1.66
CA LYS A 1042 2.34 -27.68 1.21
C LYS A 1042 2.39 -26.38 0.41
N SER A 1043 1.26 -25.99 -0.20
CA SER A 1043 1.20 -24.84 -1.09
C SER A 1043 1.14 -23.51 -0.33
N ALA A 1044 2.23 -22.74 -0.37
CA ALA A 1044 2.28 -21.39 0.18
C ALA A 1044 1.42 -20.38 -0.61
N SER A 1045 1.25 -20.57 -1.93
CA SER A 1045 0.38 -19.70 -2.74
C SER A 1045 -1.09 -19.82 -2.35
N THR A 1046 -1.53 -21.00 -1.90
CA THR A 1046 -2.88 -21.21 -1.37
C THR A 1046 -3.16 -20.30 -0.16
N ILE A 1047 -2.18 -20.06 0.71
CA ILE A 1047 -2.33 -19.12 1.83
C ILE A 1047 -2.48 -17.68 1.34
N VAL A 1048 -1.70 -17.28 0.34
CA VAL A 1048 -1.79 -15.93 -0.27
C VAL A 1048 -3.16 -15.72 -0.89
N ASP A 1049 -3.67 -16.72 -1.61
CA ASP A 1049 -5.02 -16.71 -2.16
C ASP A 1049 -6.09 -16.65 -1.07
N LEU A 1050 -6.00 -17.47 -0.01
CA LEU A 1050 -6.95 -17.42 1.12
C LEU A 1050 -6.97 -16.03 1.77
N GLN A 1051 -5.81 -15.47 2.09
CA GLN A 1051 -5.69 -14.10 2.63
C GLN A 1051 -6.22 -13.02 1.68
N LYS A 1052 -6.23 -13.28 0.37
CA LYS A 1052 -6.78 -12.39 -0.65
C LYS A 1052 -8.31 -12.51 -0.74
N TYR A 1053 -8.86 -13.72 -0.86
CA TYR A 1053 -10.30 -13.95 -0.98
C TYR A 1053 -11.06 -13.62 0.32
N ILE A 1054 -10.49 -13.92 1.49
CA ILE A 1054 -11.09 -13.57 2.79
C ILE A 1054 -11.12 -12.06 2.99
N ALA A 1055 -10.01 -11.37 2.69
CA ALA A 1055 -9.97 -9.91 2.78
C ALA A 1055 -10.86 -9.20 1.75
N ALA A 1056 -11.21 -9.86 0.64
CA ALA A 1056 -12.14 -9.36 -0.36
C ALA A 1056 -13.60 -9.75 -0.08
N ARG A 1057 -13.91 -10.41 1.07
CA ARG A 1057 -15.22 -11.02 1.38
C ARG A 1057 -15.78 -11.76 0.16
N ALA A 1058 -14.96 -12.63 -0.45
CA ALA A 1058 -15.30 -13.27 -1.71
C ALA A 1058 -16.56 -14.12 -1.59
N SER A 1059 -17.47 -14.02 -2.56
CA SER A 1059 -18.68 -14.85 -2.60
C SER A 1059 -18.34 -16.32 -2.76
N TYR A 1060 -19.21 -17.20 -2.22
CA TYR A 1060 -19.13 -18.67 -2.30
C TYR A 1060 -18.62 -19.18 -3.66
N LYS A 1061 -19.26 -18.78 -4.77
CA LYS A 1061 -18.89 -19.24 -6.12
C LYS A 1061 -17.47 -18.83 -6.50
N SER A 1062 -17.06 -17.62 -6.15
CA SER A 1062 -15.73 -17.07 -6.45
C SER A 1062 -14.63 -17.76 -5.64
N ALA A 1063 -14.88 -17.96 -4.34
CA ALA A 1063 -13.99 -18.68 -3.44
C ALA A 1063 -13.85 -20.15 -3.87
N VAL A 1064 -14.95 -20.89 -3.98
CA VAL A 1064 -14.94 -22.33 -4.29
C VAL A 1064 -14.40 -22.61 -5.69
N LYS A 1065 -14.85 -21.90 -6.73
CA LYS A 1065 -14.42 -22.17 -8.13
C LYS A 1065 -12.91 -21.98 -8.33
N ARG A 1066 -12.24 -21.18 -7.51
CA ARG A 1066 -10.80 -20.94 -7.60
C ARG A 1066 -10.00 -21.73 -6.57
N LEU A 1067 -10.30 -21.60 -5.27
CA LEU A 1067 -9.54 -22.26 -4.20
C LEU A 1067 -9.64 -23.80 -4.26
N VAL A 1068 -10.78 -24.36 -4.67
CA VAL A 1068 -10.94 -25.83 -4.72
C VAL A 1068 -10.39 -26.39 -6.03
N ASN A 1069 -10.65 -25.74 -7.17
CA ASN A 1069 -10.22 -26.27 -8.47
C ASN A 1069 -8.73 -26.02 -8.80
N HIS A 1070 -8.14 -24.92 -8.33
CA HIS A 1070 -6.80 -24.50 -8.76
C HIS A 1070 -5.65 -25.16 -7.96
N ASN A 1071 -5.96 -25.77 -6.81
CA ASN A 1071 -4.97 -26.40 -5.92
C ASN A 1071 -4.52 -27.82 -6.34
N GLN A 1072 -4.90 -28.31 -7.53
CA GLN A 1072 -4.72 -29.74 -7.93
C GLN A 1072 -5.22 -30.75 -6.89
N ILE A 1073 -6.27 -30.39 -6.15
CA ILE A 1073 -7.07 -31.28 -5.29
C ILE A 1073 -8.00 -32.09 -6.22
N SER A 1074 -7.43 -32.78 -7.20
CA SER A 1074 -8.06 -33.13 -8.49
C SER A 1074 -8.61 -34.56 -8.58
N ARG A 1075 -8.61 -35.33 -7.48
CA ARG A 1075 -9.10 -36.72 -7.44
C ARG A 1075 -9.82 -37.07 -6.13
N ILE A 1076 -10.89 -36.36 -5.80
CA ILE A 1076 -11.52 -36.48 -4.47
C ILE A 1076 -13.03 -36.45 -4.54
N LYS A 1077 -13.63 -37.42 -3.84
CA LYS A 1077 -15.06 -37.45 -3.53
C LYS A 1077 -15.44 -36.19 -2.76
N LYS A 1078 -16.45 -35.44 -3.22
CA LYS A 1078 -17.14 -34.51 -2.33
C LYS A 1078 -17.76 -35.33 -1.20
N GLU A 1079 -17.10 -35.36 -0.04
CA GLU A 1079 -17.77 -35.76 1.19
C GLU A 1079 -18.84 -34.68 1.44
N ASN A 1080 -20.10 -35.12 1.44
CA ASN A 1080 -21.26 -34.22 1.49
C ASN A 1080 -21.31 -33.45 2.81
N PHE A 1081 -22.16 -32.43 2.86
CA PHE A 1081 -22.63 -31.80 4.10
C PHE A 1081 -22.88 -32.87 5.16
N SER A 1082 -22.22 -32.73 6.32
CA SER A 1082 -22.42 -33.60 7.47
C SER A 1082 -23.75 -33.25 8.16
N SER A 1083 -24.84 -33.78 7.62
CA SER A 1083 -26.07 -34.05 8.38
C SER A 1083 -26.48 -35.50 8.09
N THR A 1084 -27.07 -36.14 9.08
CA THR A 1084 -27.21 -37.61 9.15
C THR A 1084 -28.44 -38.13 8.40
N ARG A 1085 -28.30 -39.35 7.86
CA ARG A 1085 -29.35 -40.27 7.32
C ARG A 1085 -29.93 -40.03 5.90
N SER A 1086 -30.30 -41.15 5.29
CA SER A 1086 -30.95 -41.38 3.98
C SER A 1086 -30.11 -41.15 2.71
N SER A 1087 -29.54 -42.24 2.18
CA SER A 1087 -28.67 -42.25 0.99
C SER A 1087 -29.39 -42.46 -0.35
N ASP A 1088 -30.66 -42.87 -0.37
CA ASP A 1088 -31.27 -43.44 -1.58
C ASP A 1088 -32.04 -42.44 -2.46
N ASN A 1089 -32.42 -41.27 -1.94
CA ASN A 1089 -33.11 -40.25 -2.75
C ASN A 1089 -32.17 -39.42 -3.65
N PHE A 1090 -30.84 -39.43 -3.44
CA PHE A 1090 -29.91 -38.60 -4.21
C PHE A 1090 -29.60 -39.13 -5.62
N LYS A 1091 -29.92 -40.39 -5.95
CA LYS A 1091 -29.83 -40.89 -7.34
C LYS A 1091 -30.89 -40.29 -8.27
N LYS A 1092 -31.96 -39.67 -7.74
CA LYS A 1092 -32.99 -38.97 -8.53
C LYS A 1092 -32.69 -37.47 -8.76
N LEU A 1093 -31.63 -36.90 -8.19
CA LEU A 1093 -31.40 -35.44 -8.18
C LEU A 1093 -30.74 -34.85 -9.45
N LYS A 1094 -31.11 -35.37 -10.62
CA LYS A 1094 -31.06 -34.67 -11.92
C LYS A 1094 -32.49 -34.23 -12.31
N ASN A 1095 -33.07 -33.31 -11.56
CA ASN A 1095 -34.30 -32.66 -12.00
C ASN A 1095 -33.93 -31.46 -12.89
N ASP A 1096 -34.39 -31.53 -14.14
CA ASP A 1096 -34.35 -30.44 -15.11
C ASP A 1096 -35.00 -29.18 -14.50
N PRO A 1097 -34.40 -27.96 -14.62
CA PRO A 1097 -35.04 -26.70 -14.22
C PRO A 1097 -36.52 -26.56 -14.62
N LEU A 1098 -36.90 -27.14 -15.76
CA LEU A 1098 -38.29 -27.17 -16.27
C LEU A 1098 -39.29 -27.87 -15.32
N THR A 1099 -38.84 -28.70 -14.38
CA THR A 1099 -39.72 -29.29 -13.35
C THR A 1099 -40.10 -28.34 -12.21
N ILE A 1100 -39.31 -27.28 -11.98
CA ILE A 1100 -39.57 -26.28 -10.94
C ILE A 1100 -40.15 -24.99 -11.54
N ILE A 1101 -39.80 -24.70 -12.81
CA ILE A 1101 -40.19 -23.51 -13.55
C ILE A 1101 -40.68 -23.97 -14.95
N PRO A 1102 -41.94 -24.45 -15.07
CA PRO A 1102 -42.40 -25.10 -16.29
C PRO A 1102 -42.65 -24.14 -17.46
N ASN A 1103 -42.89 -22.85 -17.19
CA ASN A 1103 -43.10 -21.81 -18.20
C ASN A 1103 -42.79 -20.41 -17.64
N LEU A 1104 -42.78 -19.41 -18.53
CA LEU A 1104 -42.47 -18.02 -18.21
C LEU A 1104 -43.43 -17.42 -17.16
N HIS A 1105 -44.74 -17.64 -17.27
CA HIS A 1105 -45.69 -17.09 -16.30
C HIS A 1105 -45.49 -17.68 -14.89
N SER A 1106 -45.10 -18.95 -14.79
CA SER A 1106 -44.73 -19.59 -13.52
C SER A 1106 -43.47 -18.97 -12.91
N LEU A 1107 -42.55 -18.44 -13.73
CA LEU A 1107 -41.38 -17.69 -13.26
C LEU A 1107 -41.75 -16.29 -12.79
N ILE A 1108 -42.57 -15.57 -13.56
CA ILE A 1108 -43.01 -14.20 -13.27
C ILE A 1108 -43.89 -14.13 -12.01
N ASN A 1109 -44.71 -15.16 -11.77
CA ASN A 1109 -45.57 -15.23 -10.59
C ASN A 1109 -44.81 -15.61 -9.29
N LEU A 1110 -43.56 -16.07 -9.39
CA LEU A 1110 -42.68 -16.23 -8.23
C LEU A 1110 -41.99 -14.89 -7.96
N LYS A 1111 -42.18 -14.30 -6.78
CA LYS A 1111 -41.58 -13.00 -6.41
C LYS A 1111 -40.06 -12.92 -6.68
N ASP A 1112 -39.32 -13.93 -6.20
CA ASP A 1112 -37.87 -14.02 -6.41
C ASP A 1112 -37.51 -14.43 -7.85
N GLY A 1113 -38.44 -15.12 -8.54
CA GLY A 1113 -38.31 -15.53 -9.93
C GLY A 1113 -38.37 -14.34 -10.89
N LEU A 1114 -39.35 -13.45 -10.70
CA LEU A 1114 -39.47 -12.19 -11.43
C LEU A 1114 -38.23 -11.31 -11.27
N GLU A 1115 -37.74 -11.14 -10.03
CA GLU A 1115 -36.57 -10.29 -9.77
C GLU A 1115 -35.30 -10.87 -10.43
N LEU A 1116 -35.11 -12.19 -10.40
CA LEU A 1116 -34.00 -12.86 -11.07
C LEU A 1116 -34.14 -12.84 -12.60
N PHE A 1117 -35.35 -12.96 -13.15
CA PHE A 1117 -35.60 -12.89 -14.59
C PHE A 1117 -35.33 -11.48 -15.12
N ARG A 1118 -35.79 -10.43 -14.43
CA ARG A 1118 -35.50 -9.03 -14.75
C ARG A 1118 -34.00 -8.75 -14.73
N LYS A 1119 -33.28 -9.21 -13.69
CA LYS A 1119 -31.80 -9.12 -13.61
C LYS A 1119 -31.07 -9.87 -14.73
N PHE A 1120 -31.66 -10.93 -15.27
CA PHE A 1120 -31.12 -11.65 -16.43
C PHE A 1120 -31.34 -10.85 -17.73
N LEU A 1121 -32.54 -10.32 -17.98
CA LEU A 1121 -32.83 -9.51 -19.17
C LEU A 1121 -31.95 -8.26 -19.27
N VAL A 1122 -31.67 -7.60 -18.13
CA VAL A 1122 -30.72 -6.47 -18.02
C VAL A 1122 -29.27 -6.85 -18.43
N GLN A 1123 -28.89 -8.14 -18.36
CA GLN A 1123 -27.60 -8.60 -18.90
C GLN A 1123 -27.63 -8.83 -20.41
N GLU A 1124 -28.80 -9.12 -20.98
CA GLU A 1124 -29.00 -9.30 -22.43
C GLU A 1124 -29.40 -8.01 -23.14
N PHE A 1125 -29.65 -6.90 -22.42
CA PHE A 1125 -30.19 -5.62 -22.93
C PHE A 1125 -31.55 -5.82 -23.60
N SER A 1126 -32.51 -6.30 -22.81
CA SER A 1126 -33.85 -6.71 -23.27
C SER A 1126 -34.95 -6.55 -22.20
N GLU A 1127 -34.64 -5.85 -21.12
CA GLU A 1127 -35.52 -5.63 -19.97
C GLU A 1127 -36.80 -4.86 -20.31
N GLU A 1128 -36.75 -3.99 -21.33
CA GLU A 1128 -37.89 -3.19 -21.81
C GLU A 1128 -39.09 -4.06 -22.20
N ASN A 1129 -38.84 -5.28 -22.67
CA ASN A 1129 -39.88 -6.24 -23.05
C ASN A 1129 -40.68 -6.75 -21.85
N LEU A 1130 -40.02 -7.01 -20.72
CA LEU A 1130 -40.68 -7.44 -19.48
C LEU A 1130 -41.37 -6.27 -18.79
N ASP A 1131 -40.71 -5.10 -18.79
CA ASP A 1131 -41.23 -3.90 -18.17
C ASP A 1131 -42.49 -3.42 -18.89
N PHE A 1132 -42.49 -3.39 -20.22
CA PHE A 1132 -43.71 -3.16 -21.02
C PHE A 1132 -44.82 -4.15 -20.69
N TRP A 1133 -44.52 -5.46 -20.64
CA TRP A 1133 -45.52 -6.50 -20.37
C TRP A 1133 -46.21 -6.29 -19.02
N LEU A 1134 -45.45 -5.90 -17.99
CA LEU A 1134 -45.95 -5.60 -16.64
C LEU A 1134 -46.77 -4.30 -16.59
N GLU A 1135 -46.36 -3.25 -17.30
CA GLU A 1135 -47.13 -2.01 -17.40
C GLU A 1135 -48.50 -2.24 -18.08
N ILE A 1136 -48.56 -3.08 -19.12
CA ILE A 1136 -49.86 -3.45 -19.71
C ILE A 1136 -50.72 -4.26 -18.73
N ASP A 1137 -50.15 -5.19 -17.96
CA ASP A 1137 -50.90 -5.97 -16.95
C ASP A 1137 -51.44 -5.07 -15.81
N ASN A 1138 -50.75 -3.97 -15.47
CA ASN A 1138 -51.25 -2.95 -14.56
C ASN A 1138 -52.35 -2.08 -15.22
N TYR A 1139 -52.13 -1.61 -16.45
CA TYR A 1139 -53.09 -0.82 -17.21
C TYR A 1139 -54.44 -1.53 -17.39
N LYS A 1140 -54.43 -2.83 -17.68
CA LYS A 1140 -55.64 -3.66 -17.84
C LYS A 1140 -56.54 -3.73 -16.60
N LYS A 1141 -55.98 -3.52 -15.40
CA LYS A 1141 -56.72 -3.53 -14.13
C LYS A 1141 -57.43 -2.20 -13.85
N MET A 1142 -57.15 -1.15 -14.64
CA MET A 1142 -57.88 0.12 -14.54
C MET A 1142 -59.32 -0.04 -15.05
N LYS A 1143 -60.26 0.72 -14.49
CA LYS A 1143 -61.63 0.78 -15.04
C LYS A 1143 -61.63 1.66 -16.30
N ASN A 1144 -62.32 1.23 -17.36
CA ASN A 1144 -62.58 2.09 -18.53
C ASN A 1144 -63.17 3.43 -18.08
N GLY A 1145 -62.57 4.53 -18.51
CA GLY A 1145 -62.94 5.90 -18.12
C GLY A 1145 -62.33 6.38 -16.80
N HIS A 1146 -61.36 5.67 -16.21
CA HIS A 1146 -60.65 6.14 -15.01
C HIS A 1146 -59.90 7.45 -15.31
N PRO A 1147 -59.90 8.47 -14.42
CA PRO A 1147 -59.37 9.81 -14.72
C PRO A 1147 -57.94 9.82 -15.29
N ASN A 1148 -57.06 8.99 -14.76
CA ASN A 1148 -55.66 8.92 -15.16
C ASN A 1148 -55.39 7.96 -16.35
N GLN A 1149 -56.41 7.27 -16.89
CA GLN A 1149 -56.21 6.22 -17.90
C GLN A 1149 -55.58 6.77 -19.19
N ILE A 1150 -55.97 7.98 -19.59
CA ILE A 1150 -55.45 8.67 -20.78
C ILE A 1150 -53.95 8.96 -20.63
N ASP A 1151 -53.52 9.37 -19.45
CA ASP A 1151 -52.12 9.76 -19.23
C ASP A 1151 -51.22 8.54 -19.01
N VAL A 1152 -51.72 7.46 -18.39
CA VAL A 1152 -51.02 6.17 -18.36
C VAL A 1152 -50.89 5.58 -19.77
N ALA A 1153 -51.93 5.63 -20.60
CA ALA A 1153 -51.86 5.15 -21.99
C ALA A 1153 -50.85 5.94 -22.83
N LYS A 1154 -50.75 7.27 -22.65
CA LYS A 1154 -49.70 8.08 -23.27
C LYS A 1154 -48.31 7.74 -22.75
N HIS A 1155 -48.14 7.56 -21.43
CA HIS A 1155 -46.84 7.19 -20.85
C HIS A 1155 -46.33 5.86 -21.43
N ILE A 1156 -47.20 4.85 -21.51
CA ILE A 1156 -46.89 3.56 -22.15
C ILE A 1156 -46.53 3.75 -23.64
N TYR A 1157 -47.25 4.63 -24.35
CA TYR A 1157 -46.94 4.95 -25.74
C TYR A 1157 -45.57 5.64 -25.88
N ASP A 1158 -45.31 6.70 -25.13
CA ASP A 1158 -44.13 7.54 -25.22
C ASP A 1158 -42.85 6.78 -24.81
N ASP A 1159 -42.92 5.92 -23.79
CA ASP A 1159 -41.75 5.19 -23.28
C ASP A 1159 -41.39 3.94 -24.11
N PHE A 1160 -42.39 3.22 -24.63
CA PHE A 1160 -42.16 1.90 -25.25
C PHE A 1160 -42.51 1.83 -26.75
N ILE A 1161 -43.51 2.56 -27.24
CA ILE A 1161 -44.10 2.34 -28.58
C ILE A 1161 -43.77 3.44 -29.60
N SER A 1162 -43.54 4.67 -29.14
CA SER A 1162 -43.21 5.80 -30.01
C SER A 1162 -41.85 5.58 -30.71
N TYR A 1163 -41.64 6.18 -31.88
CA TYR A 1163 -40.42 5.92 -32.67
C TYR A 1163 -39.22 6.66 -32.06
N GLY A 1164 -38.20 5.92 -31.62
CA GLY A 1164 -37.08 6.46 -30.82
C GLY A 1164 -37.43 6.68 -29.35
N SER A 1165 -38.40 5.93 -28.82
CA SER A 1165 -38.74 5.93 -27.39
C SER A 1165 -37.57 5.42 -26.51
N PRO A 1166 -37.47 5.83 -25.24
CA PRO A 1166 -36.34 5.48 -24.37
C PRO A 1166 -36.22 3.97 -24.09
N GLN A 1167 -37.33 3.23 -24.13
CA GLN A 1167 -37.41 1.79 -23.90
C GLN A 1167 -38.12 1.09 -25.08
N GLU A 1168 -37.73 1.44 -26.31
CA GLU A 1168 -38.43 1.01 -27.54
C GLU A 1168 -38.53 -0.52 -27.71
N ILE A 1169 -39.77 -1.02 -27.73
CA ILE A 1169 -40.06 -2.45 -27.93
C ILE A 1169 -40.14 -2.84 -29.41
N ASN A 1170 -39.72 -4.07 -29.71
CA ASN A 1170 -39.77 -4.62 -31.05
C ASN A 1170 -41.15 -5.24 -31.37
N ILE A 1171 -42.08 -4.40 -31.83
CA ILE A 1171 -43.41 -4.79 -32.31
C ILE A 1171 -43.58 -4.45 -33.80
N ASN A 1172 -44.43 -5.20 -34.49
CA ASN A 1172 -44.68 -4.98 -35.92
C ASN A 1172 -45.32 -3.61 -36.22
N HIS A 1173 -45.08 -3.13 -37.44
CA HIS A 1173 -45.55 -1.82 -37.92
C HIS A 1173 -47.08 -1.66 -37.83
N LYS A 1174 -47.86 -2.72 -38.05
CA LYS A 1174 -49.33 -2.68 -38.03
C LYS A 1174 -49.85 -2.39 -36.62
N ASN A 1175 -49.30 -3.06 -35.60
CA ASN A 1175 -49.63 -2.83 -34.20
C ASN A 1175 -49.22 -1.41 -33.76
N ARG A 1176 -48.01 -0.97 -34.13
CA ARG A 1176 -47.51 0.37 -33.79
C ARG A 1176 -48.35 1.50 -34.40
N VAL A 1177 -48.76 1.39 -35.66
CA VAL A 1177 -49.66 2.36 -36.32
C VAL A 1177 -51.04 2.35 -35.65
N LYS A 1178 -51.65 1.18 -35.43
CA LYS A 1178 -52.96 1.04 -34.75
C LYS A 1178 -52.97 1.77 -33.40
N ILE A 1179 -51.94 1.58 -32.58
CA ILE A 1179 -51.85 2.22 -31.26
C ILE A 1179 -51.59 3.74 -31.40
N THR A 1180 -50.75 4.16 -32.35
CA THR A 1180 -50.50 5.58 -32.64
C THR A 1180 -51.79 6.32 -33.04
N ASP A 1181 -52.60 5.74 -33.92
CA ASP A 1181 -53.88 6.33 -34.34
C ASP A 1181 -54.87 6.42 -33.16
N LEU A 1182 -54.96 5.39 -32.31
CA LEU A 1182 -55.82 5.39 -31.12
C LEU A 1182 -55.41 6.47 -30.09
N ILE A 1183 -54.10 6.63 -29.84
CA ILE A 1183 -53.56 7.69 -28.96
C ILE A 1183 -53.84 9.08 -29.55
N ARG A 1184 -53.61 9.28 -30.86
CA ARG A 1184 -53.86 10.57 -31.54
C ARG A 1184 -55.33 10.96 -31.49
N ASP A 1185 -56.23 10.02 -31.78
CA ASP A 1185 -57.67 10.22 -31.80
C ASP A 1185 -58.29 10.27 -30.38
N LYS A 1186 -57.49 10.12 -29.31
CA LYS A 1186 -57.92 9.99 -27.90
C LYS A 1186 -58.90 8.84 -27.64
N LYS A 1187 -58.86 7.79 -28.47
CA LYS A 1187 -59.70 6.58 -28.37
C LYS A 1187 -58.99 5.55 -27.50
N ILE A 1188 -59.11 5.73 -26.18
CA ILE A 1188 -58.42 4.92 -25.16
C ILE A 1188 -59.34 3.80 -24.66
N TYR A 1189 -58.83 2.56 -24.69
CA TYR A 1189 -59.55 1.36 -24.25
C TYR A 1189 -58.63 0.48 -23.40
N ASN A 1190 -59.18 -0.34 -22.50
CA ASN A 1190 -58.41 -1.28 -21.68
C ASN A 1190 -57.60 -2.31 -22.48
N ASP A 1191 -58.05 -2.67 -23.69
CA ASP A 1191 -57.49 -3.72 -24.56
C ASP A 1191 -56.61 -3.17 -25.69
N MET A 1192 -56.38 -1.85 -25.76
CA MET A 1192 -55.70 -1.21 -26.89
C MET A 1192 -54.25 -1.68 -27.12
N PHE A 1193 -53.61 -2.26 -26.11
CA PHE A 1193 -52.24 -2.78 -26.16
C PHE A 1193 -52.16 -4.31 -26.32
N ASP A 1194 -53.29 -5.03 -26.38
CA ASP A 1194 -53.33 -6.51 -26.34
C ASP A 1194 -52.51 -7.19 -27.44
N ASP A 1195 -52.59 -6.67 -28.67
CA ASP A 1195 -51.88 -7.25 -29.81
C ASP A 1195 -50.36 -7.06 -29.68
N ALA A 1196 -49.92 -5.94 -29.08
CA ALA A 1196 -48.51 -5.68 -28.79
C ALA A 1196 -48.02 -6.49 -27.58
N GLN A 1197 -48.83 -6.63 -26.52
CA GLN A 1197 -48.47 -7.44 -25.35
C GLN A 1197 -48.30 -8.92 -25.74
N LYS A 1198 -49.17 -9.48 -26.58
CA LYS A 1198 -49.05 -10.86 -27.10
C LYS A 1198 -47.79 -11.08 -27.94
N GLU A 1199 -47.38 -10.08 -28.71
CA GLU A 1199 -46.18 -10.12 -29.55
C GLU A 1199 -44.90 -10.15 -28.70
N ILE A 1200 -44.84 -9.31 -27.66
CA ILE A 1200 -43.72 -9.28 -26.70
C ILE A 1200 -43.71 -10.50 -25.76
N ASP A 1201 -44.88 -10.98 -25.33
CA ASP A 1201 -45.00 -12.24 -24.58
C ASP A 1201 -44.41 -13.42 -25.37
N SER A 1202 -44.80 -13.53 -26.64
CA SER A 1202 -44.28 -14.54 -27.57
C SER A 1202 -42.75 -14.44 -27.76
N LEU A 1203 -42.21 -13.22 -27.77
CA LEU A 1203 -40.76 -12.97 -27.84
C LEU A 1203 -40.05 -13.48 -26.58
N LEU A 1204 -40.53 -13.10 -25.39
CA LEU A 1204 -39.97 -13.53 -24.10
C LEU A 1204 -40.05 -15.05 -23.90
N VAL A 1205 -41.16 -15.69 -24.29
CA VAL A 1205 -41.36 -17.14 -24.19
C VAL A 1205 -40.45 -17.90 -25.17
N ARG A 1206 -40.30 -17.43 -26.41
CA ARG A 1206 -39.53 -18.13 -27.44
C ARG A 1206 -38.02 -17.94 -27.33
N ASP A 1207 -37.56 -16.78 -26.86
CA ASP A 1207 -36.15 -16.39 -26.93
C ASP A 1207 -35.48 -16.27 -25.55
N SER A 1208 -35.98 -15.37 -24.69
CA SER A 1208 -35.32 -15.05 -23.42
C SER A 1208 -35.52 -16.12 -22.33
N PHE A 1209 -36.72 -16.70 -22.21
CA PHE A 1209 -37.02 -17.71 -21.20
C PHE A 1209 -36.18 -19.01 -21.35
N PRO A 1210 -36.02 -19.59 -22.56
CA PRO A 1210 -35.15 -20.75 -22.77
C PRO A 1210 -33.67 -20.49 -22.48
N ARG A 1211 -33.20 -19.24 -22.61
CA ARG A 1211 -31.84 -18.83 -22.20
C ARG A 1211 -31.74 -18.66 -20.68
N PHE A 1212 -32.73 -18.01 -20.03
CA PHE A 1212 -32.78 -17.87 -18.58
C PHE A 1212 -32.72 -19.24 -17.88
N ILE A 1213 -33.49 -20.22 -18.34
CA ILE A 1213 -33.52 -21.59 -17.81
C ILE A 1213 -32.13 -22.27 -17.84
N LYS A 1214 -31.26 -21.87 -18.77
CA LYS A 1214 -29.88 -22.36 -18.90
C LYS A 1214 -28.85 -21.50 -18.13
N SER A 1215 -29.29 -20.42 -17.50
CA SER A 1215 -28.42 -19.42 -16.86
C SER A 1215 -28.14 -19.69 -15.37
N ASP A 1216 -27.11 -19.02 -14.84
CA ASP A 1216 -26.78 -19.03 -13.41
C ASP A 1216 -27.93 -18.53 -12.50
N PHE A 1217 -28.85 -17.71 -13.04
CA PHE A 1217 -29.98 -17.16 -12.29
C PHE A 1217 -31.03 -18.24 -11.96
N ALA A 1218 -31.39 -19.07 -12.94
CA ALA A 1218 -32.31 -20.20 -12.74
C ALA A 1218 -31.75 -21.21 -11.72
N TYR A 1219 -30.45 -21.52 -11.77
CA TYR A 1219 -29.79 -22.36 -10.76
C TYR A 1219 -29.85 -21.76 -9.35
N SER A 1220 -29.74 -20.43 -9.23
CA SER A 1220 -29.82 -19.74 -7.93
C SER A 1220 -31.23 -19.84 -7.33
N LEU A 1221 -32.27 -19.65 -8.15
CA LEU A 1221 -33.67 -19.80 -7.75
C LEU A 1221 -33.99 -21.25 -7.29
N ILE A 1222 -33.48 -22.26 -8.00
CA ILE A 1222 -33.64 -23.68 -7.65
C ILE A 1222 -32.97 -24.02 -6.31
N ILE A 1223 -31.84 -23.39 -5.99
CA ILE A 1223 -31.17 -23.57 -4.69
C ILE A 1223 -31.97 -22.91 -3.57
N MET A 1224 -32.43 -21.66 -3.76
CA MET A 1224 -33.22 -20.95 -2.74
C MET A 1224 -34.51 -21.70 -2.40
N LYS A 1225 -35.27 -22.17 -3.38
CA LYS A 1225 -36.51 -22.94 -3.14
C LYS A 1225 -36.25 -24.21 -2.32
N LYS A 1226 -35.16 -24.94 -2.61
CA LYS A 1226 -34.75 -26.14 -1.86
C LYS A 1226 -34.20 -25.88 -0.45
N LEU A 1227 -33.82 -24.64 -0.14
CA LEU A 1227 -33.47 -24.23 1.23
C LEU A 1227 -34.74 -23.92 2.04
N LEU A 1228 -35.69 -23.20 1.45
CA LEU A 1228 -37.02 -22.97 2.04
C LEU A 1228 -37.79 -24.28 2.28
N ASP A 1229 -37.80 -25.20 1.31
CA ASP A 1229 -38.43 -26.53 1.47
C ASP A 1229 -37.80 -27.35 2.62
N ARG A 1230 -36.54 -27.08 2.99
CA ARG A 1230 -35.85 -27.70 4.13
C ARG A 1230 -36.23 -27.06 5.46
N GLU A 1231 -36.29 -25.74 5.55
CA GLU A 1231 -36.77 -25.06 6.76
C GLU A 1231 -38.22 -25.45 7.08
N ILE A 1232 -39.09 -25.55 6.06
CA ILE A 1232 -40.49 -25.98 6.23
C ILE A 1232 -40.57 -27.44 6.73
N SER A 1233 -39.72 -28.34 6.24
CA SER A 1233 -39.73 -29.75 6.68
C SER A 1233 -39.06 -29.98 8.03
N GLU A 1234 -38.07 -29.18 8.43
CA GLU A 1234 -37.55 -29.19 9.81
C GLU A 1234 -38.55 -28.59 10.81
N VAL A 1235 -39.35 -27.59 10.41
CA VAL A 1235 -40.44 -27.05 11.25
C VAL A 1235 -41.59 -28.06 11.39
N GLN A 1236 -42.03 -28.74 10.32
CA GLN A 1236 -43.09 -29.76 10.42
C GLN A 1236 -42.67 -31.02 11.20
N LEU A 1237 -41.38 -31.30 11.33
CA LEU A 1237 -40.85 -32.37 12.19
C LEU A 1237 -40.76 -31.96 13.68
N SER A 1238 -41.13 -30.72 14.04
CA SER A 1238 -41.20 -30.26 15.44
C SER A 1238 -42.59 -30.32 16.06
N GLU A 1239 -43.61 -30.75 15.29
CA GLU A 1239 -45.00 -30.97 15.75
C GLU A 1239 -45.41 -32.46 15.79
N TYR A 1240 -44.45 -33.39 15.89
CA TYR A 1240 -44.67 -34.84 16.03
C TYR A 1240 -43.81 -35.48 17.13
#